data_AF-A0AAD6PUS1-F1
#
_entry.id   AF-A0AAD6PUS1-F1
#
_cell.length_a   1.000
_cell.length_b   1.000
_cell.length_c   1.000
_cell.angle_alpha   90.00
_cell.angle_beta   90.00
_cell.angle_gamma   90.00
#
_symmetry.space_group_name_H-M   'P 1'
#
loop_
_entity.id
_entity.type
_entity.pdbx_description
1 polymer ?
#
loop_
_entity_poly.entity_id
_entity_poly.type
_entity_poly.pdbx_seq_one_letter_code
_entity_poly.pdbx_strand_id
1 'polypeptide(L)'
;MDTDSVHETKVSLEDVGTCDLDIESIKTDLVVEASSNGDKSRELETAGGILTGVELDLACVAEKLVNLSVLMMHVATKETDFEAFASSNDILADSVEKALEFDFLSEILDAETMELDKLMMNTEKYIFEIGEIISSNGPGETFMALEEKLRDSQDSLKQSKDQVSEIRAQSAKFQRTFSCLHGEENWSADKGSNFLEDNQLSSMNSKINMQTAEQQRHFLRMLEKSLAREMDLEKKLTESRQLEEELKDRALSIQQQVFFIEEETMDVYEKWFETENAAEVLMGISKELLGRLQIFQLNLNGSVKREAELRSKLENSMEQLEAKEIALQKFDSSSTKLSLLVAKTDTLKASLSEAENNLGLANSEALTLREKVTSLENQLIESEFQLSAKVSADGTQEQHNAYLCSEINEMKNVTDAVKEKLAKAESRADNAEAKLKLLEETNMKLDEELGHLKDTSEKVDSLERQLGESDFRLQHAVASAEASQEKQNMLYATIRDMENLIEGLKSKVSKAESRADSVEDKCIILSETNSDLNEELSFLRGRLECLEASLNQAEEKKMATAKDICIRSKVITDLVMQLAIERERLHKQIASLAQQNQTLVMKLQQTSKDAVDTEYHNKGSGEKFLFTEHDVSKFSATISELDKAQKNEPVSETKVAPADSTSELETVRRIDAGLGFKHAIMAMLILLISAIVYFFPPQKLPL
;
A
#
# COMPACT_ATOMS: atom_id res chain seq x y z
N MET A 1 -14.95 13.56 42.03
CA MET A 1 -15.05 14.95 41.52
C MET A 1 -13.75 15.25 40.82
N ASP A 2 -13.59 14.84 39.57
CA ASP A 2 -14.60 14.17 38.72
C ASP A 2 -14.18 12.76 38.29
N THR A 3 -15.09 12.04 37.64
CA THR A 3 -14.99 10.60 37.39
C THR A 3 -15.50 10.30 35.98
N ASP A 4 -14.63 9.76 35.13
CA ASP A 4 -15.03 9.00 33.96
C ASP A 4 -14.42 7.60 34.05
N SER A 5 -15.21 6.59 33.74
CA SER A 5 -14.89 5.18 33.99
C SER A 5 -14.53 4.45 32.70
N VAL A 6 -13.30 3.93 32.63
CA VAL A 6 -12.88 3.01 31.58
C VAL A 6 -13.73 1.74 31.63
N HIS A 7 -14.34 1.36 30.51
CA HIS A 7 -14.89 0.03 30.32
C HIS A 7 -13.89 -0.83 29.53
N GLU A 8 -13.37 -1.86 30.20
CA GLU A 8 -12.36 -2.78 29.70
C GLU A 8 -13.04 -3.99 29.01
N THR A 9 -13.18 -3.94 27.68
CA THR A 9 -13.75 -5.05 26.91
C THR A 9 -12.69 -6.09 26.59
N LYS A 10 -12.72 -7.23 27.29
CA LYS A 10 -11.87 -8.38 26.97
C LYS A 10 -12.35 -9.06 25.68
N VAL A 11 -11.52 -9.05 24.66
CA VAL A 11 -11.64 -9.96 23.51
C VAL A 11 -10.77 -11.20 23.82
N SER A 12 -11.34 -12.40 23.67
CA SER A 12 -10.58 -13.64 23.81
C SER A 12 -9.89 -13.96 22.49
N LEU A 13 -8.63 -14.39 22.56
CA LEU A 13 -7.90 -14.95 21.43
C LEU A 13 -8.18 -16.45 21.41
N GLU A 14 -8.72 -16.99 20.31
CA GLU A 14 -9.01 -18.42 20.18
C GLU A 14 -8.64 -18.93 18.77
N ASP A 15 -7.39 -19.38 18.69
CA ASP A 15 -6.83 -20.46 17.87
C ASP A 15 -7.49 -20.80 16.51
N VAL A 16 -6.85 -20.38 15.41
CA VAL A 16 -7.19 -20.85 14.05
C VAL A 16 -6.46 -22.18 13.79
N GLY A 17 -7.06 -23.27 14.27
CA GLY A 17 -6.59 -24.64 14.02
C GLY A 17 -7.00 -25.15 12.64
N THR A 18 -6.02 -25.38 11.75
CA THR A 18 -6.23 -26.01 10.43
C THR A 18 -6.67 -27.47 10.58
N CYS A 19 -7.81 -27.85 10.00
CA CYS A 19 -8.17 -29.24 9.76
C CYS A 19 -9.14 -29.37 8.57
N ASP A 20 -8.89 -30.33 7.67
CA ASP A 20 -9.89 -30.84 6.73
C ASP A 20 -11.11 -31.41 7.48
N LEU A 21 -12.28 -31.39 6.84
CA LEU A 21 -13.36 -32.32 7.16
C LEU A 21 -14.06 -32.80 5.88
N ASP A 22 -13.74 -34.05 5.51
CA ASP A 22 -14.38 -34.79 4.44
C ASP A 22 -15.86 -35.11 4.72
N ILE A 23 -16.58 -35.48 3.66
CA ILE A 23 -18.02 -35.77 3.69
C ILE A 23 -18.32 -37.10 4.38
N GLU A 24 -19.14 -37.09 5.45
CA GLU A 24 -20.00 -38.24 5.78
C GLU A 24 -21.38 -37.81 6.31
N SER A 25 -22.45 -38.23 5.61
CA SER A 25 -23.82 -37.87 5.98
C SER A 25 -24.45 -38.91 6.91
N ILE A 26 -24.91 -38.49 8.10
CA ILE A 26 -25.70 -39.36 9.00
C ILE A 26 -27.13 -38.82 9.13
N LYS A 27 -28.04 -39.38 8.33
CA LYS A 27 -29.48 -39.18 8.45
C LYS A 27 -29.99 -39.90 9.71
N THR A 28 -30.64 -39.15 10.61
CA THR A 28 -31.52 -39.73 11.65
C THR A 28 -32.83 -38.96 11.74
N ASP A 29 -33.95 -39.66 11.59
CA ASP A 29 -35.30 -39.08 11.73
C ASP A 29 -35.63 -38.84 13.21
N LEU A 30 -36.04 -37.61 13.56
CA LEU A 30 -36.66 -37.30 14.84
C LEU A 30 -37.79 -36.28 14.66
N VAL A 31 -39.01 -36.79 14.42
CA VAL A 31 -40.21 -35.97 14.27
C VAL A 31 -40.56 -35.30 15.60
N VAL A 32 -40.36 -33.98 15.68
CA VAL A 32 -40.86 -33.12 16.75
C VAL A 32 -41.62 -31.96 16.11
N GLU A 33 -42.94 -31.97 16.26
CA GLU A 33 -43.86 -30.97 15.71
C GLU A 33 -43.73 -29.64 16.46
N ALA A 34 -42.85 -28.75 15.99
CA ALA A 34 -42.52 -27.50 16.69
C ALA A 34 -42.25 -26.29 15.76
N SER A 35 -43.27 -25.44 15.61
CA SER A 35 -43.20 -24.05 15.11
C SER A 35 -42.57 -23.81 13.72
N SER A 36 -43.43 -23.43 12.75
CA SER A 36 -43.07 -23.10 11.36
C SER A 36 -42.06 -21.95 11.16
N ASN A 37 -41.58 -21.27 12.21
CA ASN A 37 -40.49 -20.30 12.12
C ASN A 37 -39.11 -20.90 12.43
N GLY A 38 -39.04 -22.08 13.05
CA GLY A 38 -37.77 -22.71 13.45
C GLY A 38 -36.95 -23.19 12.26
N ASP A 39 -37.58 -23.97 11.36
CA ASP A 39 -36.89 -24.50 10.17
C ASP A 39 -36.51 -23.39 9.20
N LYS A 40 -37.36 -22.38 8.98
CA LYS A 40 -37.06 -21.23 8.10
C LYS A 40 -35.80 -20.48 8.47
N SER A 41 -35.47 -20.39 9.77
CA SER A 41 -34.22 -19.78 10.22
C SER A 41 -33.00 -20.62 9.84
N ARG A 42 -33.11 -21.95 9.92
CA ARG A 42 -32.03 -22.89 9.59
C ARG A 42 -31.85 -23.04 8.08
N GLU A 43 -32.95 -23.04 7.33
CA GLU A 43 -32.94 -23.05 5.86
C GLU A 43 -32.36 -21.76 5.28
N LEU A 44 -32.68 -20.60 5.87
CA LEU A 44 -32.06 -19.31 5.52
C LEU A 44 -30.54 -19.29 5.78
N GLU A 45 -30.11 -19.79 6.95
CA GLU A 45 -28.69 -19.91 7.32
C GLU A 45 -27.94 -20.88 6.39
N THR A 46 -28.56 -22.03 6.07
CA THR A 46 -28.02 -23.03 5.13
C THR A 46 -27.90 -22.44 3.73
N ALA A 47 -28.95 -21.82 3.20
CA ALA A 47 -28.95 -21.21 1.88
C ALA A 47 -27.97 -20.03 1.77
N GLY A 48 -27.81 -19.23 2.84
CA GLY A 48 -26.79 -18.18 2.93
C GLY A 48 -25.36 -18.76 2.91
N GLY A 49 -25.12 -19.87 3.60
CA GLY A 49 -23.83 -20.57 3.56
C GLY A 49 -23.50 -21.12 2.17
N ILE A 50 -24.44 -21.81 1.53
CA ILE A 50 -24.25 -22.34 0.17
C ILE A 50 -24.08 -21.20 -0.85
N LEU A 51 -24.84 -20.10 -0.74
CA LEU A 51 -24.69 -18.95 -1.62
C LEU A 51 -23.33 -18.25 -1.44
N THR A 52 -22.82 -18.17 -0.21
CA THR A 52 -21.46 -17.65 0.02
C THR A 52 -20.40 -18.56 -0.62
N GLY A 53 -20.60 -19.87 -0.61
CA GLY A 53 -19.78 -20.82 -1.38
C GLY A 53 -19.85 -20.59 -2.89
N VAL A 54 -21.06 -20.39 -3.44
CA VAL A 54 -21.29 -20.04 -4.85
C VAL A 54 -20.60 -18.74 -5.25
N GLU A 55 -20.65 -17.70 -4.40
CA GLU A 55 -19.97 -16.42 -4.64
C GLU A 55 -18.44 -16.57 -4.66
N LEU A 56 -17.87 -17.45 -3.83
CA LEU A 56 -16.44 -17.78 -3.81
C LEU A 56 -16.01 -18.64 -5.02
N ASP A 57 -16.78 -19.68 -5.35
CA ASP A 57 -16.58 -20.49 -6.56
C ASP A 57 -16.57 -19.60 -7.81
N LEU A 58 -17.50 -18.65 -7.89
CA LEU A 58 -17.66 -17.78 -9.04
C LEU A 58 -16.57 -16.69 -9.13
N ALA A 59 -16.04 -16.23 -8.00
CA ALA A 59 -14.83 -15.40 -7.96
C ALA A 59 -13.60 -16.18 -8.46
N CYS A 60 -13.44 -17.44 -8.04
CA CYS A 60 -12.40 -18.35 -8.53
C CYS A 60 -12.54 -18.64 -10.05
N VAL A 61 -13.77 -18.84 -10.53
CA VAL A 61 -14.09 -18.95 -11.97
C VAL A 61 -13.63 -17.69 -12.72
N ALA A 62 -13.93 -16.49 -12.20
CA ALA A 62 -13.55 -15.23 -12.82
C ALA A 62 -12.02 -15.04 -12.89
N GLU A 63 -11.28 -15.38 -11.83
CA GLU A 63 -9.81 -15.34 -11.83
C GLU A 63 -9.21 -16.35 -12.82
N LYS A 64 -9.65 -17.61 -12.78
CA LYS A 64 -9.20 -18.66 -13.72
C LYS A 64 -9.53 -18.29 -15.17
N LEU A 65 -10.65 -17.61 -15.42
CA LEU A 65 -11.04 -17.11 -16.74
C LEU A 65 -10.17 -15.96 -17.26
N VAL A 66 -9.73 -15.03 -16.39
CA VAL A 66 -8.75 -13.99 -16.76
C VAL A 66 -7.41 -14.65 -17.13
N ASN A 67 -6.95 -15.60 -16.32
CA ASN A 67 -5.72 -16.35 -16.59
C ASN A 67 -5.81 -17.15 -17.91
N LEU A 68 -6.96 -17.77 -18.21
CA LEU A 68 -7.20 -18.45 -19.49
C LEU A 68 -7.30 -17.48 -20.68
N SER A 69 -7.76 -16.25 -20.47
CA SER A 69 -7.76 -15.21 -21.51
C SER A 69 -6.33 -14.77 -21.87
N VAL A 70 -5.42 -14.71 -20.88
CA VAL A 70 -3.99 -14.47 -21.10
C VAL A 70 -3.33 -15.67 -21.80
N LEU A 71 -3.64 -16.91 -21.37
CA LEU A 71 -3.14 -18.11 -22.06
C LEU A 71 -3.61 -18.17 -23.52
N MET A 72 -4.89 -17.88 -23.79
CA MET A 72 -5.44 -17.83 -25.15
C MET A 72 -4.75 -16.76 -26.01
N MET A 73 -4.38 -15.62 -25.44
CA MET A 73 -3.58 -14.61 -26.15
C MET A 73 -2.18 -15.11 -26.50
N HIS A 74 -1.51 -15.83 -25.59
CA HIS A 74 -0.23 -16.48 -25.89
C HIS A 74 -0.37 -17.56 -26.96
N VAL A 75 -1.37 -18.43 -26.87
CA VAL A 75 -1.67 -19.46 -27.89
C VAL A 75 -1.92 -18.81 -29.25
N ALA A 76 -2.64 -17.69 -29.32
CA ALA A 76 -2.86 -16.94 -30.56
C ALA A 76 -1.55 -16.37 -31.15
N THR A 77 -0.62 -15.87 -30.33
CA THR A 77 0.70 -15.44 -30.85
C THR A 77 1.49 -16.63 -31.41
N LYS A 78 1.43 -17.80 -30.75
CA LYS A 78 2.07 -19.04 -31.20
C LYS A 78 1.39 -19.62 -32.45
N GLU A 79 0.09 -19.45 -32.62
CA GLU A 79 -0.62 -19.77 -33.88
C GLU A 79 -0.03 -18.96 -35.04
N THR A 80 0.17 -17.64 -34.86
CA THR A 80 0.72 -16.78 -35.93
C THR A 80 2.19 -17.06 -36.23
N ASP A 81 3.00 -17.42 -35.23
CA ASP A 81 4.36 -17.91 -35.46
C ASP A 81 4.33 -19.24 -36.23
N PHE A 82 3.52 -20.20 -35.80
CA PHE A 82 3.39 -21.52 -36.42
C PHE A 82 2.89 -21.42 -37.86
N GLU A 83 1.87 -20.62 -38.16
CA GLU A 83 1.38 -20.38 -39.53
C GLU A 83 2.46 -19.74 -40.42
N ALA A 84 3.26 -18.82 -39.89
CA ALA A 84 4.38 -18.24 -40.62
C ALA A 84 5.46 -19.28 -40.95
N PHE A 85 5.89 -20.10 -39.98
CA PHE A 85 6.88 -21.17 -40.23
C PHE A 85 6.33 -22.27 -41.15
N ALA A 86 5.06 -22.65 -41.00
CA ALA A 86 4.37 -23.60 -41.87
C ALA A 86 4.28 -23.16 -43.33
N SER A 87 4.22 -21.84 -43.59
CA SER A 87 4.27 -21.30 -44.95
C SER A 87 5.66 -21.38 -45.62
N SER A 88 6.72 -21.67 -44.84
CA SER A 88 8.09 -21.80 -45.32
C SER A 88 8.47 -23.28 -45.50
N ASN A 89 8.91 -23.65 -46.72
CA ASN A 89 9.21 -25.05 -47.07
C ASN A 89 10.51 -25.61 -46.44
N ASP A 90 11.21 -24.84 -45.60
CA ASP A 90 12.47 -25.23 -44.98
C ASP A 90 12.24 -25.84 -43.59
N ILE A 91 12.05 -27.16 -43.54
CA ILE A 91 11.83 -27.92 -42.30
C ILE A 91 13.10 -27.90 -41.43
N LEU A 92 13.19 -26.90 -40.55
CA LEU A 92 14.24 -26.74 -39.54
C LEU A 92 13.82 -27.44 -38.23
N ALA A 93 14.78 -27.89 -37.41
CA ALA A 93 14.44 -28.49 -36.11
C ALA A 93 13.65 -27.51 -35.20
N ASP A 94 13.97 -26.22 -35.28
CA ASP A 94 13.30 -25.09 -34.60
C ASP A 94 11.81 -24.95 -34.97
N SER A 95 11.37 -25.38 -36.16
CA SER A 95 9.94 -25.36 -36.52
C SER A 95 9.15 -26.50 -35.85
N VAL A 96 9.80 -27.63 -35.56
CA VAL A 96 9.18 -28.76 -34.86
C VAL A 96 9.01 -28.46 -33.37
N GLU A 97 10.00 -27.81 -32.75
CA GLU A 97 9.92 -27.37 -31.35
C GLU A 97 8.78 -26.36 -31.14
N LYS A 98 8.62 -25.38 -32.04
CA LYS A 98 7.51 -24.41 -32.01
C LYS A 98 6.15 -25.01 -32.34
N ALA A 99 6.09 -26.01 -33.23
CA ALA A 99 4.86 -26.74 -33.51
C ALA A 99 4.36 -27.49 -32.25
N LEU A 100 5.27 -28.15 -31.52
CA LEU A 100 4.96 -28.82 -30.26
C LEU A 100 4.60 -27.82 -29.14
N GLU A 101 5.28 -26.67 -29.07
CA GLU A 101 4.92 -25.61 -28.12
C GLU A 101 3.49 -25.10 -28.34
N PHE A 102 3.10 -24.87 -29.60
CA PHE A 102 1.73 -24.47 -29.96
C PHE A 102 0.69 -25.57 -29.68
N ASP A 103 1.00 -26.83 -29.98
CA ASP A 103 0.13 -27.98 -29.73
C ASP A 103 -0.13 -28.18 -28.23
N PHE A 104 0.93 -28.25 -27.42
CA PHE A 104 0.80 -28.37 -25.95
C PHE A 104 0.07 -27.18 -25.31
N LEU A 105 0.35 -25.94 -25.72
CA LEU A 105 -0.36 -24.77 -25.19
C LEU A 105 -1.85 -24.77 -25.58
N SER A 106 -2.19 -25.32 -26.76
CA SER A 106 -3.58 -25.50 -27.19
C SER A 106 -4.29 -26.62 -26.42
N GLU A 107 -3.62 -27.76 -26.16
CA GLU A 107 -4.16 -28.86 -25.35
C GLU A 107 -4.41 -28.43 -23.89
N ILE A 108 -3.47 -27.67 -23.30
CA ILE A 108 -3.62 -27.10 -21.94
C ILE A 108 -4.81 -26.14 -21.91
N LEU A 109 -4.95 -25.24 -22.88
CA LEU A 109 -6.09 -24.32 -22.96
C LEU A 109 -7.43 -25.07 -23.04
N ASP A 110 -7.52 -26.12 -23.87
CA ASP A 110 -8.75 -26.90 -24.03
C ASP A 110 -9.10 -27.67 -22.74
N ALA A 111 -8.12 -28.34 -22.13
CA ALA A 111 -8.29 -29.08 -20.87
C ALA A 111 -8.75 -28.17 -19.72
N GLU A 112 -8.16 -27.00 -19.57
CA GLU A 112 -8.51 -26.04 -18.53
C GLU A 112 -9.91 -25.43 -18.73
N THR A 113 -10.35 -25.19 -19.98
CA THR A 113 -11.74 -24.78 -20.25
C THR A 113 -12.76 -25.90 -20.03
N MET A 114 -12.35 -27.17 -20.13
CA MET A 114 -13.20 -28.31 -19.77
C MET A 114 -13.33 -28.46 -18.25
N GLU A 115 -12.26 -28.24 -17.48
CA GLU A 115 -12.35 -28.17 -16.02
C GLU A 115 -13.23 -27.02 -15.54
N LEU A 116 -13.10 -25.84 -16.16
CA LEU A 116 -13.88 -24.67 -15.77
C LEU A 116 -15.38 -24.84 -16.04
N ASP A 117 -15.75 -25.50 -17.14
CA ASP A 117 -17.14 -25.87 -17.45
C ASP A 117 -17.70 -26.89 -16.44
N LYS A 118 -16.89 -27.87 -16.01
CA LYS A 118 -17.25 -28.80 -14.94
C LYS A 118 -17.46 -28.10 -13.59
N LEU A 119 -16.66 -27.08 -13.26
CA LEU A 119 -16.86 -26.26 -12.06
C LEU A 119 -18.16 -25.46 -12.15
N MET A 120 -18.37 -24.72 -13.25
CA MET A 120 -19.60 -23.96 -13.50
C MET A 120 -20.86 -24.83 -13.43
N MET A 121 -20.83 -26.06 -13.95
CA MET A 121 -21.95 -27.01 -13.87
C MET A 121 -22.27 -27.46 -12.43
N ASN A 122 -21.28 -27.49 -11.53
CA ASN A 122 -21.54 -27.69 -10.09
C ASN A 122 -22.15 -26.43 -9.46
N THR A 123 -21.61 -25.25 -9.76
CA THR A 123 -22.14 -23.96 -9.28
C THR A 123 -23.59 -23.74 -9.73
N GLU A 124 -23.94 -24.10 -10.97
CA GLU A 124 -25.30 -24.06 -11.52
C GLU A 124 -26.28 -24.97 -10.74
N LYS A 125 -25.81 -26.14 -10.29
CA LYS A 125 -26.59 -27.02 -9.40
C LYS A 125 -26.85 -26.38 -8.03
N TYR A 126 -25.84 -25.75 -7.42
CA TYR A 126 -26.01 -25.09 -6.12
C TYR A 126 -26.93 -23.86 -6.21
N ILE A 127 -26.83 -23.07 -7.28
CA ILE A 127 -27.77 -21.97 -7.57
C ILE A 127 -29.21 -22.49 -7.71
N PHE A 128 -29.42 -23.62 -8.38
CA PHE A 128 -30.74 -24.25 -8.45
C PHE A 128 -31.26 -24.70 -7.08
N GLU A 129 -30.41 -25.34 -6.26
CA GLU A 129 -30.73 -25.83 -4.91
C GLU A 129 -31.11 -24.66 -3.96
N ILE A 130 -30.37 -23.55 -3.99
CA ILE A 130 -30.72 -22.31 -3.28
C ILE A 130 -32.07 -21.75 -3.80
N GLY A 131 -32.28 -21.75 -5.12
CA GLY A 131 -33.52 -21.29 -5.75
C GLY A 131 -34.76 -22.04 -5.27
N GLU A 132 -34.69 -23.37 -5.08
CA GLU A 132 -35.79 -24.14 -4.49
C GLU A 132 -36.04 -23.78 -3.01
N ILE A 133 -34.98 -23.51 -2.23
CA ILE A 133 -35.09 -23.12 -0.81
C ILE A 133 -35.71 -21.71 -0.66
N ILE A 134 -35.37 -20.76 -1.52
CA ILE A 134 -36.00 -19.42 -1.52
C ILE A 134 -37.47 -19.52 -1.97
N SER A 135 -37.73 -20.23 -3.08
CA SER A 135 -39.07 -20.37 -3.66
C SER A 135 -40.08 -21.06 -2.73
N SER A 136 -39.65 -22.06 -1.95
CA SER A 136 -40.49 -22.75 -0.98
C SER A 136 -40.83 -21.92 0.26
N ASN A 137 -39.98 -20.95 0.62
CA ASN A 137 -40.11 -20.19 1.86
C ASN A 137 -41.00 -18.94 1.77
N GLY A 138 -41.15 -18.36 0.58
CA GLY A 138 -41.99 -17.19 0.33
C GLY A 138 -41.37 -15.85 0.76
N PRO A 139 -42.01 -14.71 0.39
CA PRO A 139 -41.40 -13.40 0.47
C PRO A 139 -41.24 -12.91 1.92
N GLY A 140 -39.99 -12.88 2.39
CA GLY A 140 -39.55 -12.24 3.63
C GLY A 140 -38.31 -11.40 3.38
N GLU A 141 -38.12 -10.33 4.15
CA GLU A 141 -37.10 -9.28 3.88
C GLU A 141 -35.67 -9.83 3.77
N THR A 142 -35.30 -10.82 4.59
CA THR A 142 -34.00 -11.51 4.51
C THR A 142 -33.88 -12.43 3.30
N PHE A 143 -34.98 -13.07 2.88
CA PHE A 143 -35.02 -13.90 1.67
C PHE A 143 -34.96 -13.03 0.40
N MET A 144 -35.54 -11.82 0.39
CA MET A 144 -35.43 -10.87 -0.72
C MET A 144 -33.97 -10.49 -1.01
N ALA A 145 -33.17 -10.23 0.03
CA ALA A 145 -31.75 -9.92 -0.10
C ALA A 145 -30.92 -11.14 -0.56
N LEU A 146 -31.31 -12.35 -0.16
CA LEU A 146 -30.71 -13.59 -0.65
C LEU A 146 -31.08 -13.86 -2.12
N GLU A 147 -32.30 -13.54 -2.53
CA GLU A 147 -32.81 -13.65 -3.90
C GLU A 147 -32.15 -12.64 -4.86
N GLU A 148 -31.77 -11.46 -4.35
CA GLU A 148 -30.96 -10.47 -5.05
C GLU A 148 -29.55 -11.00 -5.32
N LYS A 149 -28.84 -11.43 -4.27
CA LYS A 149 -27.51 -12.07 -4.39
C LYS A 149 -27.52 -13.33 -5.27
N LEU A 150 -28.61 -14.10 -5.25
CA LEU A 150 -28.78 -15.27 -6.13
C LEU A 150 -28.92 -14.87 -7.61
N ARG A 151 -29.65 -13.77 -7.92
CA ARG A 151 -29.71 -13.22 -9.28
C ARG A 151 -28.35 -12.73 -9.75
N ASP A 152 -27.65 -11.96 -8.91
CA ASP A 152 -26.33 -11.44 -9.23
C ASP A 152 -25.34 -12.58 -9.53
N SER A 153 -25.41 -13.67 -8.74
CA SER A 153 -24.65 -14.90 -8.96
C SER A 153 -25.06 -15.64 -10.24
N GLN A 154 -26.35 -15.68 -10.56
CA GLN A 154 -26.87 -16.33 -11.77
C GLN A 154 -26.48 -15.59 -13.06
N ASP A 155 -26.59 -14.25 -13.07
CA ASP A 155 -26.17 -13.43 -14.21
C ASP A 155 -24.64 -13.42 -14.37
N SER A 156 -23.89 -13.43 -13.26
CA SER A 156 -22.43 -13.55 -13.28
C SER A 156 -21.96 -14.92 -13.78
N LEU A 157 -22.60 -16.03 -13.34
CA LEU A 157 -22.32 -17.38 -13.85
C LEU A 157 -22.61 -17.48 -15.36
N LYS A 158 -23.70 -16.87 -15.81
CA LYS A 158 -24.05 -16.79 -17.23
C LYS A 158 -22.99 -16.01 -18.02
N GLN A 159 -22.52 -14.87 -17.50
CA GLN A 159 -21.44 -14.12 -18.12
C GLN A 159 -20.16 -14.96 -18.25
N SER A 160 -19.76 -15.68 -17.18
CA SER A 160 -18.62 -16.61 -17.26
C SER A 160 -18.84 -17.72 -18.29
N LYS A 161 -20.06 -18.25 -18.42
CA LYS A 161 -20.41 -19.32 -19.37
C LYS A 161 -20.38 -18.84 -20.83
N ASP A 162 -20.81 -17.61 -21.09
CA ASP A 162 -20.68 -16.95 -22.39
C ASP A 162 -19.19 -16.73 -22.75
N GLN A 163 -18.36 -16.29 -21.78
CA GLN A 163 -16.91 -16.09 -21.99
C GLN A 163 -16.14 -17.41 -22.17
N VAL A 164 -16.42 -18.46 -21.38
CA VAL A 164 -15.84 -19.81 -21.59
C VAL A 164 -16.19 -20.35 -22.97
N SER A 165 -17.40 -20.05 -23.48
CA SER A 165 -17.80 -20.42 -24.84
C SER A 165 -17.00 -19.68 -25.92
N GLU A 166 -16.60 -18.43 -25.68
CA GLU A 166 -15.68 -17.68 -26.54
C GLU A 166 -14.26 -18.28 -26.53
N ILE A 167 -13.69 -18.59 -25.35
CA ILE A 167 -12.37 -19.24 -25.27
C ILE A 167 -12.39 -20.59 -25.98
N ARG A 168 -13.43 -21.40 -25.77
CA ARG A 168 -13.62 -22.69 -26.45
C ARG A 168 -13.74 -22.55 -27.97
N ALA A 169 -14.39 -21.49 -28.47
CA ALA A 169 -14.46 -21.22 -29.91
C ALA A 169 -13.08 -20.89 -30.51
N GLN A 170 -12.20 -20.22 -29.76
CA GLN A 170 -10.81 -19.98 -30.16
C GLN A 170 -9.93 -21.23 -30.02
N SER A 171 -10.08 -22.04 -28.96
CA SER A 171 -9.44 -23.36 -28.84
C SER A 171 -9.74 -24.24 -30.07
N ALA A 172 -11.02 -24.35 -30.44
CA ALA A 172 -11.47 -25.06 -31.63
C ALA A 172 -11.09 -24.37 -32.96
N LYS A 173 -10.52 -23.15 -32.93
CA LYS A 173 -9.82 -22.54 -34.07
C LYS A 173 -8.37 -23.01 -34.12
N PHE A 174 -7.62 -22.92 -33.02
CA PHE A 174 -6.23 -23.35 -32.93
C PHE A 174 -6.05 -24.83 -33.31
N GLN A 175 -6.87 -25.73 -32.75
CA GLN A 175 -6.89 -27.16 -33.11
C GLN A 175 -7.18 -27.39 -34.61
N ARG A 176 -8.02 -26.54 -35.24
CA ARG A 176 -8.31 -26.63 -36.68
C ARG A 176 -7.13 -26.18 -37.52
N THR A 177 -6.45 -25.09 -37.14
CA THR A 177 -5.24 -24.59 -37.80
C THR A 177 -4.14 -25.67 -37.80
N PHE A 178 -3.92 -26.33 -36.67
CA PHE A 178 -3.01 -27.48 -36.56
C PHE A 178 -3.45 -28.67 -37.43
N SER A 179 -4.74 -29.06 -37.34
CA SER A 179 -5.29 -30.19 -38.11
C SER A 179 -5.23 -30.00 -39.62
N CYS A 180 -5.39 -28.77 -40.12
CA CYS A 180 -5.25 -28.44 -41.53
C CYS A 180 -3.81 -28.59 -42.05
N LEU A 181 -2.81 -28.60 -41.16
CA LEU A 181 -1.39 -28.71 -41.49
C LEU A 181 -0.84 -30.15 -41.36
N HIS A 182 -1.38 -30.95 -40.45
CA HIS A 182 -1.09 -32.40 -40.39
C HIS A 182 -1.78 -33.19 -41.54
N GLY A 183 -2.67 -32.54 -42.31
CA GLY A 183 -3.61 -33.14 -43.26
C GLY A 183 -3.08 -33.79 -44.55
N GLU A 184 -1.85 -34.28 -44.62
CA GLU A 184 -1.33 -35.06 -45.78
C GLU A 184 -1.18 -36.57 -45.54
N GLU A 185 -1.87 -37.16 -44.55
CA GLU A 185 -1.90 -38.64 -44.45
C GLU A 185 -3.20 -39.24 -43.85
N ASN A 186 -4.35 -39.06 -44.54
CA ASN A 186 -5.41 -40.10 -44.66
C ASN A 186 -6.59 -39.69 -45.58
N TRP A 187 -6.55 -40.08 -46.86
CA TRP A 187 -7.71 -40.04 -47.76
C TRP A 187 -8.63 -41.26 -47.58
N SER A 188 -9.24 -41.42 -46.40
CA SER A 188 -10.21 -42.49 -46.11
C SER A 188 -11.63 -42.12 -46.59
N ALA A 189 -11.91 -42.28 -47.87
CA ALA A 189 -13.19 -41.90 -48.47
C ALA A 189 -14.33 -42.91 -48.20
N ASP A 190 -15.30 -42.53 -47.36
CA ASP A 190 -16.73 -42.86 -47.54
C ASP A 190 -17.63 -41.89 -46.73
N LYS A 191 -18.87 -41.65 -47.22
CA LYS A 191 -20.04 -40.99 -46.60
C LYS A 191 -19.86 -39.82 -45.61
N GLY A 192 -20.60 -38.73 -45.84
CA GLY A 192 -20.92 -37.85 -44.70
C GLY A 192 -22.04 -36.82 -44.80
N SER A 193 -22.26 -36.17 -45.95
CA SER A 193 -23.27 -35.10 -46.13
C SER A 193 -22.99 -33.77 -45.41
N ASN A 194 -23.12 -32.68 -46.19
CA ASN A 194 -23.55 -31.34 -45.79
C ASN A 194 -22.63 -30.50 -44.87
N PHE A 195 -21.88 -29.57 -45.47
CA PHE A 195 -22.12 -28.14 -45.23
C PHE A 195 -21.92 -27.35 -46.54
N LEU A 196 -22.22 -26.04 -46.53
CA LEU A 196 -22.77 -25.32 -47.69
C LEU A 196 -21.84 -25.15 -48.91
N GLU A 197 -22.50 -25.10 -50.07
CA GLU A 197 -22.00 -24.41 -51.26
C GLU A 197 -21.85 -22.90 -50.97
N ASP A 198 -20.62 -22.37 -51.02
CA ASP A 198 -20.35 -21.21 -51.86
C ASP A 198 -18.86 -21.14 -52.23
N ASN A 199 -18.51 -21.60 -53.44
CA ASN A 199 -17.12 -21.53 -53.93
C ASN A 199 -17.04 -21.45 -55.47
N GLN A 200 -17.70 -20.44 -56.05
CA GLN A 200 -17.46 -20.04 -57.45
C GLN A 200 -16.14 -19.25 -57.60
N LEU A 201 -15.01 -19.86 -57.26
CA LEU A 201 -13.66 -19.32 -57.55
C LEU A 201 -12.93 -20.14 -58.64
N SER A 202 -13.67 -20.66 -59.61
CA SER A 202 -13.07 -21.17 -60.85
C SER A 202 -12.67 -20.03 -61.80
N SER A 203 -11.44 -20.09 -62.32
CA SER A 203 -11.00 -19.35 -63.52
C SER A 203 -11.01 -17.81 -63.45
N MET A 204 -10.01 -17.22 -62.76
CA MET A 204 -9.49 -15.91 -63.19
C MET A 204 -7.96 -15.78 -63.14
N ASN A 205 -7.25 -16.82 -63.62
CA ASN A 205 -5.81 -16.76 -63.90
C ASN A 205 -5.54 -15.91 -65.17
N SER A 206 -5.91 -14.63 -65.09
CA SER A 206 -5.98 -13.67 -66.18
C SER A 206 -4.61 -13.05 -66.45
N LYS A 207 -3.80 -13.80 -67.21
CA LYS A 207 -2.48 -13.43 -67.74
C LYS A 207 -2.44 -11.95 -68.16
N ILE A 208 -1.84 -11.09 -67.32
CA ILE A 208 -1.90 -9.62 -67.44
C ILE A 208 -1.11 -9.15 -68.67
N ASN A 209 -1.78 -9.14 -69.82
CA ASN A 209 -1.18 -8.80 -71.10
C ASN A 209 -1.11 -7.28 -71.28
N MET A 210 -0.08 -6.66 -70.70
CA MET A 210 0.10 -5.20 -70.71
C MET A 210 0.44 -4.69 -72.11
N GLN A 211 -0.57 -4.32 -72.90
CA GLN A 211 -0.43 -3.96 -74.31
C GLN A 211 0.26 -2.61 -74.59
N THR A 212 0.56 -1.79 -73.58
CA THR A 212 1.20 -0.48 -73.76
C THR A 212 2.39 -0.28 -72.81
N ALA A 213 3.55 0.11 -73.37
CA ALA A 213 4.78 0.35 -72.59
C ALA A 213 4.63 1.42 -71.49
N GLU A 214 3.72 2.38 -71.65
CA GLU A 214 3.42 3.40 -70.64
C GLU A 214 2.74 2.80 -69.40
N GLN A 215 1.88 1.78 -69.58
CA GLN A 215 1.30 1.03 -68.46
C GLN A 215 2.36 0.21 -67.73
N GLN A 216 3.28 -0.44 -68.47
CA GLN A 216 4.40 -1.18 -67.88
C GLN A 216 5.30 -0.26 -67.03
N ARG A 217 5.61 0.95 -67.53
CA ARG A 217 6.32 1.99 -66.76
C ARG A 217 5.57 2.42 -65.50
N HIS A 218 4.24 2.57 -65.58
CA HIS A 218 3.43 2.91 -64.40
C HIS A 218 3.46 1.77 -63.35
N PHE A 219 3.34 0.51 -63.76
CA PHE A 219 3.42 -0.63 -62.84
C PHE A 219 4.81 -0.77 -62.21
N LEU A 220 5.88 -0.64 -63.00
CA LEU A 220 7.26 -0.66 -62.47
C LEU A 220 7.49 0.46 -61.45
N ARG A 221 7.01 1.69 -61.71
CA ARG A 221 7.10 2.81 -60.75
C ARG A 221 6.21 2.63 -59.51
N MET A 222 5.12 1.87 -59.62
CA MET A 222 4.29 1.48 -58.47
C MET A 222 4.97 0.41 -57.60
N LEU A 223 5.60 -0.59 -58.24
CA LEU A 223 6.38 -1.63 -57.56
C LEU A 223 7.64 -1.07 -56.90
N GLU A 224 8.37 -0.18 -57.57
CA GLU A 224 9.51 0.59 -57.03
C GLU A 224 9.09 1.39 -55.78
N LYS A 225 7.93 2.06 -55.83
CA LYS A 225 7.32 2.72 -54.67
C LYS A 225 6.76 1.76 -53.61
N SER A 226 6.53 0.50 -53.93
CA SER A 226 6.11 -0.51 -52.95
C SER A 226 7.33 -1.01 -52.20
N LEU A 227 8.34 -1.50 -52.94
CA LEU A 227 9.61 -1.98 -52.41
C LEU A 227 10.32 -0.91 -51.54
N ALA A 228 10.31 0.35 -51.96
CA ALA A 228 10.89 1.44 -51.16
C ALA A 228 10.15 1.73 -49.84
N ARG A 229 8.86 1.36 -49.72
CA ARG A 229 8.11 1.42 -48.46
C ARG A 229 8.27 0.13 -47.65
N GLU A 230 8.38 -1.01 -48.32
CA GLU A 230 8.64 -2.32 -47.74
C GLU A 230 10.00 -2.35 -47.01
N MET A 231 11.06 -1.83 -47.64
CA MET A 231 12.38 -1.64 -47.01
C MET A 231 12.37 -0.64 -45.83
N ASP A 232 11.53 0.39 -45.87
CA ASP A 232 11.37 1.33 -44.75
C ASP A 232 10.60 0.70 -43.57
N LEU A 233 9.65 -0.20 -43.85
CA LEU A 233 8.96 -1.00 -42.85
C LEU A 233 9.86 -2.10 -42.27
N GLU A 234 10.66 -2.79 -43.09
CA GLU A 234 11.67 -3.77 -42.64
C GLU A 234 12.73 -3.12 -41.73
N LYS A 235 13.19 -1.92 -42.10
CA LYS A 235 14.07 -1.12 -41.26
C LYS A 235 13.41 -0.76 -39.92
N LYS A 236 12.14 -0.36 -39.92
CA LYS A 236 11.39 -0.08 -38.67
C LYS A 236 11.15 -1.33 -37.83
N LEU A 237 10.94 -2.49 -38.46
CA LEU A 237 10.80 -3.78 -37.79
C LEU A 237 12.10 -4.16 -37.05
N THR A 238 13.24 -3.99 -37.70
CA THR A 238 14.56 -4.26 -37.09
C THR A 238 14.90 -3.26 -35.98
N GLU A 239 14.58 -1.97 -36.15
CA GLU A 239 14.69 -0.96 -35.08
C GLU A 239 13.74 -1.27 -33.90
N SER A 240 12.53 -1.77 -34.16
CA SER A 240 11.57 -2.18 -33.12
C SER A 240 12.05 -3.41 -32.35
N ARG A 241 12.63 -4.41 -33.02
CA ARG A 241 13.19 -5.61 -32.37
C ARG A 241 14.38 -5.27 -31.48
N GLN A 242 15.27 -4.38 -31.92
CA GLN A 242 16.38 -3.92 -31.09
C GLN A 242 15.89 -3.20 -29.81
N LEU A 243 14.81 -2.41 -29.92
CA LEU A 243 14.19 -1.74 -28.77
C LEU A 243 13.45 -2.72 -27.85
N GLU A 244 12.87 -3.79 -28.39
CA GLU A 244 12.29 -4.90 -27.61
C GLU A 244 13.38 -5.64 -26.80
N GLU A 245 14.53 -5.93 -27.42
CA GLU A 245 15.71 -6.51 -26.76
C GLU A 245 16.23 -5.60 -25.63
N GLU A 246 16.39 -4.28 -25.88
CA GLU A 246 16.79 -3.31 -24.85
C GLU A 246 15.78 -3.24 -23.69
N LEU A 247 14.48 -3.28 -23.98
CA LEU A 247 13.43 -3.31 -22.96
C LEU A 247 13.44 -4.61 -22.16
N LYS A 248 13.76 -5.74 -22.77
CA LYS A 248 13.86 -7.05 -22.11
C LYS A 248 15.05 -7.13 -21.16
N ASP A 249 16.23 -6.70 -21.59
CA ASP A 249 17.41 -6.59 -20.73
C ASP A 249 17.16 -5.63 -19.56
N ARG A 250 16.47 -4.51 -19.82
CA ARG A 250 16.08 -3.55 -18.79
C ARG A 250 15.05 -4.14 -17.81
N ALA A 251 14.08 -4.91 -18.28
CA ALA A 251 13.10 -5.58 -17.43
C ALA A 251 13.77 -6.60 -16.50
N LEU A 252 14.69 -7.41 -17.03
CA LEU A 252 15.50 -8.35 -16.24
C LEU A 252 16.36 -7.61 -15.19
N SER A 253 17.01 -6.50 -15.58
CA SER A 253 17.78 -5.67 -14.65
C SER A 253 16.92 -5.04 -13.55
N ILE A 254 15.67 -4.65 -13.85
CA ILE A 254 14.73 -4.13 -12.86
C ILE A 254 14.23 -5.25 -11.95
N GLN A 255 13.89 -6.42 -12.48
CA GLN A 255 13.45 -7.58 -11.70
C GLN A 255 14.55 -8.03 -10.71
N GLN A 256 15.81 -8.08 -11.15
CA GLN A 256 16.93 -8.41 -10.27
C GLN A 256 17.19 -7.30 -9.23
N GLN A 257 16.98 -6.02 -9.56
CA GLN A 257 17.05 -4.93 -8.59
C GLN A 257 15.92 -5.00 -7.54
N VAL A 258 14.69 -5.34 -7.96
CA VAL A 258 13.55 -5.55 -7.06
C VAL A 258 13.83 -6.70 -6.10
N PHE A 259 14.35 -7.83 -6.57
CA PHE A 259 14.72 -8.96 -5.71
C PHE A 259 15.69 -8.57 -4.59
N PHE A 260 16.76 -7.84 -4.89
CA PHE A 260 17.71 -7.39 -3.87
C PHE A 260 17.11 -6.36 -2.88
N ILE A 261 16.19 -5.51 -3.34
CA ILE A 261 15.48 -4.56 -2.46
C ILE A 261 14.48 -5.32 -1.57
N GLU A 262 13.81 -6.34 -2.10
CA GLU A 262 12.88 -7.20 -1.36
C GLU A 262 13.61 -7.94 -0.23
N GLU A 263 14.76 -8.56 -0.53
CA GLU A 263 15.67 -9.19 0.43
C GLU A 263 16.13 -8.19 1.52
N GLU A 264 16.63 -7.00 1.15
CA GLU A 264 17.05 -5.96 2.12
C GLU A 264 15.88 -5.45 2.97
N THR A 265 14.66 -5.32 2.41
CA THR A 265 13.49 -4.93 3.20
C THR A 265 13.04 -6.02 4.16
N MET A 266 13.16 -7.30 3.81
CA MET A 266 12.79 -8.41 4.68
C MET A 266 13.74 -8.49 5.90
N ASP A 267 15.05 -8.36 5.68
CA ASP A 267 16.07 -8.21 6.73
C ASP A 267 15.75 -7.04 7.68
N VAL A 268 15.31 -5.90 7.13
CA VAL A 268 14.92 -4.71 7.92
C VAL A 268 13.65 -4.95 8.73
N TYR A 269 12.65 -5.64 8.18
CA TYR A 269 11.40 -5.96 8.89
C TYR A 269 11.60 -7.00 10.00
N GLU A 270 12.36 -8.07 9.75
CA GLU A 270 12.71 -9.06 10.79
C GLU A 270 13.43 -8.37 11.96
N LYS A 271 14.47 -7.58 11.65
CA LYS A 271 15.25 -6.84 12.64
C LYS A 271 14.44 -5.79 13.39
N TRP A 272 13.46 -5.16 12.73
CA TRP A 272 12.53 -4.26 13.42
C TRP A 272 11.66 -5.03 14.42
N PHE A 273 11.07 -6.16 14.00
CA PHE A 273 10.26 -7.03 14.86
C PHE A 273 11.06 -7.57 16.06
N GLU A 274 12.32 -7.97 15.86
CA GLU A 274 13.25 -8.32 16.96
C GLU A 274 13.37 -7.16 17.97
N THR A 275 13.56 -5.92 17.50
CA THR A 275 13.71 -4.76 18.38
C THR A 275 12.41 -4.37 19.10
N GLU A 276 11.26 -4.53 18.46
CA GLU A 276 9.94 -4.28 19.06
C GLU A 276 9.65 -5.31 20.18
N ASN A 277 9.92 -6.59 19.92
CA ASN A 277 9.83 -7.66 20.92
C ASN A 277 10.79 -7.44 22.10
N ALA A 278 12.05 -7.06 21.82
CA ALA A 278 13.02 -6.71 22.86
C ALA A 278 12.57 -5.49 23.70
N ALA A 279 11.89 -4.52 23.07
CA ALA A 279 11.33 -3.35 23.76
C ALA A 279 10.15 -3.73 24.69
N GLU A 280 9.22 -4.61 24.28
CA GLU A 280 8.15 -5.06 25.18
C GLU A 280 8.69 -5.93 26.32
N VAL A 281 9.69 -6.79 26.08
CA VAL A 281 10.37 -7.54 27.16
C VAL A 281 11.02 -6.58 28.18
N LEU A 282 11.73 -5.55 27.72
CA LEU A 282 12.30 -4.52 28.60
C LEU A 282 11.22 -3.71 29.31
N MET A 283 10.10 -3.41 28.66
CA MET A 283 8.96 -2.73 29.27
C MET A 283 8.25 -3.61 30.31
N GLY A 284 8.15 -4.93 30.10
CA GLY A 284 7.68 -5.91 31.08
C GLY A 284 8.58 -5.94 32.33
N ILE A 285 9.90 -6.01 32.13
CA ILE A 285 10.89 -5.92 33.23
C ILE A 285 10.78 -4.59 33.97
N SER A 286 10.58 -3.47 33.26
CA SER A 286 10.38 -2.14 33.83
C SER A 286 9.11 -2.05 34.69
N LYS A 287 7.97 -2.56 34.17
CA LYS A 287 6.69 -2.66 34.89
C LYS A 287 6.84 -3.46 36.21
N GLU A 288 7.53 -4.61 36.16
CA GLU A 288 7.80 -5.46 37.34
C GLU A 288 8.74 -4.78 38.36
N LEU A 289 9.84 -4.14 37.89
CA LEU A 289 10.75 -3.39 38.76
C LEU A 289 10.05 -2.21 39.46
N LEU A 290 9.16 -1.51 38.75
CA LEU A 290 8.33 -0.45 39.33
C LEU A 290 7.37 -0.98 40.40
N GLY A 291 6.71 -2.12 40.15
CA GLY A 291 5.88 -2.79 41.15
C GLY A 291 6.66 -3.19 42.40
N ARG A 292 7.87 -3.76 42.25
CA ARG A 292 8.77 -4.06 43.37
C ARG A 292 9.19 -2.81 44.12
N LEU A 293 9.50 -1.71 43.43
CA LEU A 293 9.87 -0.44 44.05
C LEU A 293 8.73 0.14 44.89
N GLN A 294 7.48 0.09 44.40
CA GLN A 294 6.29 0.49 45.16
C GLN A 294 6.10 -0.36 46.41
N ILE A 295 6.28 -1.69 46.32
CA ILE A 295 6.24 -2.60 47.48
C ILE A 295 7.34 -2.27 48.49
N PHE A 296 8.56 -1.98 48.04
CA PHE A 296 9.65 -1.53 48.92
C PHE A 296 9.33 -0.18 49.59
N GLN A 297 8.72 0.77 48.88
CA GLN A 297 8.34 2.06 49.43
C GLN A 297 7.23 1.93 50.50
N LEU A 298 6.24 1.06 50.27
CA LEU A 298 5.21 0.73 51.26
C LEU A 298 5.80 0.05 52.50
N ASN A 299 6.72 -0.90 52.32
CA ASN A 299 7.44 -1.56 53.42
C ASN A 299 8.31 -0.58 54.21
N LEU A 300 9.01 0.34 53.54
CA LEU A 300 9.80 1.39 54.18
C LEU A 300 8.92 2.33 55.01
N ASN A 301 7.80 2.79 54.46
CA ASN A 301 6.82 3.62 55.19
C ASN A 301 6.25 2.88 56.42
N GLY A 302 5.96 1.58 56.29
CA GLY A 302 5.56 0.72 57.41
C GLY A 302 6.65 0.58 58.48
N SER A 303 7.92 0.49 58.07
CA SER A 303 9.08 0.45 58.96
C SER A 303 9.27 1.77 59.71
N VAL A 304 9.26 2.91 59.01
CA VAL A 304 9.36 4.26 59.60
C VAL A 304 8.24 4.51 60.61
N LYS A 305 7.00 4.09 60.31
CA LYS A 305 5.88 4.19 61.27
C LYS A 305 6.12 3.35 62.54
N ARG A 306 6.66 2.14 62.39
CA ARG A 306 7.01 1.25 63.51
C ARG A 306 8.19 1.80 64.33
N GLU A 307 9.18 2.40 63.67
CA GLU A 307 10.31 3.07 64.32
C GLU A 307 9.83 4.29 65.13
N ALA A 308 8.95 5.12 64.57
CA ALA A 308 8.35 6.25 65.29
C ALA A 308 7.54 5.78 66.53
N GLU A 309 6.80 4.67 66.41
CA GLU A 309 6.10 4.06 67.55
C GLU A 309 7.10 3.57 68.62
N LEU A 310 8.19 2.91 68.23
CA LEU A 310 9.24 2.46 69.16
C LEU A 310 9.99 3.62 69.81
N ARG A 311 10.32 4.69 69.07
CA ARG A 311 10.87 5.94 69.60
C ARG A 311 9.94 6.56 70.65
N SER A 312 8.63 6.63 70.37
CA SER A 312 7.66 7.15 71.34
C SER A 312 7.59 6.31 72.63
N LYS A 313 7.73 4.98 72.52
CA LYS A 313 7.79 4.08 73.69
C LYS A 313 9.09 4.24 74.47
N LEU A 314 10.21 4.45 73.78
CA LEU A 314 11.51 4.75 74.40
C LEU A 314 11.47 6.06 75.18
N GLU A 315 10.94 7.14 74.59
CA GLU A 315 10.79 8.44 75.25
C GLU A 315 9.94 8.33 76.53
N ASN A 316 8.75 7.73 76.45
CA ASN A 316 7.88 7.45 77.61
C ASN A 316 8.60 6.63 78.69
N SER A 317 9.51 5.72 78.32
CA SER A 317 10.30 4.94 79.27
C SER A 317 11.46 5.72 79.89
N MET A 318 12.01 6.71 79.18
CA MET A 318 13.06 7.59 79.67
C MET A 318 12.49 8.64 80.63
N GLU A 319 11.33 9.22 80.31
CA GLU A 319 10.55 10.05 81.25
C GLU A 319 10.22 9.29 82.55
N GLN A 320 9.81 8.02 82.44
CA GLN A 320 9.58 7.16 83.62
C GLN A 320 10.85 6.79 84.38
N LEU A 321 12.01 6.77 83.72
CA LEU A 321 13.30 6.51 84.36
C LEU A 321 13.77 7.78 85.10
N GLU A 322 13.70 8.95 84.47
CA GLU A 322 14.01 10.24 85.10
C GLU A 322 13.10 10.50 86.31
N ALA A 323 11.80 10.24 86.21
CA ALA A 323 10.87 10.33 87.34
C ALA A 323 11.23 9.38 88.50
N LYS A 324 11.76 8.19 88.20
CA LYS A 324 12.27 7.25 89.21
C LYS A 324 13.62 7.69 89.78
N GLU A 325 14.49 8.29 88.98
CA GLU A 325 15.78 8.80 89.47
C GLU A 325 15.58 10.02 90.38
N ILE A 326 14.68 10.94 90.04
CA ILE A 326 14.27 12.05 90.92
C ILE A 326 13.72 11.50 92.25
N ALA A 327 12.96 10.40 92.21
CA ALA A 327 12.48 9.73 93.42
C ALA A 327 13.62 9.05 94.22
N LEU A 328 14.62 8.48 93.53
CA LEU A 328 15.80 7.84 94.15
C LEU A 328 16.73 8.88 94.79
N GLN A 329 17.08 9.95 94.09
CA GLN A 329 17.86 11.08 94.64
C GLN A 329 17.14 11.69 95.86
N LYS A 330 15.81 11.77 95.84
CA LYS A 330 15.00 12.18 97.01
C LYS A 330 15.10 11.16 98.15
N PHE A 331 15.09 9.86 97.87
CA PHE A 331 15.32 8.80 98.87
C PHE A 331 16.73 8.90 99.47
N ASP A 332 17.77 9.07 98.66
CA ASP A 332 19.16 9.23 99.14
C ASP A 332 19.35 10.51 99.95
N SER A 333 18.66 11.59 99.61
CA SER A 333 18.58 12.82 100.43
C SER A 333 17.88 12.60 101.79
N SER A 334 17.19 11.47 101.98
CA SER A 334 16.62 11.04 103.26
C SER A 334 17.50 9.99 103.95
N SER A 335 18.12 9.09 103.20
CA SER A 335 19.11 8.11 103.67
C SER A 335 20.33 8.79 104.29
N THR A 336 20.85 9.85 103.66
CA THR A 336 21.94 10.70 104.20
C THR A 336 21.55 11.42 105.49
N LYS A 337 20.30 11.88 105.63
CA LYS A 337 19.77 12.44 106.90
C LYS A 337 19.66 11.37 107.99
N LEU A 338 19.31 10.14 107.61
CA LEU A 338 19.23 8.98 108.51
C LEU A 338 20.65 8.56 108.96
N SER A 339 21.62 8.53 108.05
CA SER A 339 23.04 8.30 108.34
C SER A 339 23.61 9.37 109.28
N LEU A 340 23.25 10.65 109.08
CA LEU A 340 23.62 11.74 110.00
C LEU A 340 22.97 11.58 111.40
N LEU A 341 21.75 11.04 111.48
CA LEU A 341 21.13 10.65 112.75
C LEU A 341 21.84 9.45 113.41
N VAL A 342 22.31 8.47 112.64
CA VAL A 342 23.14 7.36 113.14
C VAL A 342 24.47 7.89 113.69
N ALA A 343 25.21 8.71 112.95
CA ALA A 343 26.45 9.33 113.42
C ALA A 343 26.25 10.20 114.67
N LYS A 344 25.10 10.88 114.79
CA LYS A 344 24.70 11.62 115.99
C LYS A 344 24.34 10.70 117.17
N THR A 345 23.80 9.51 116.88
CA THR A 345 23.53 8.47 117.89
C THR A 345 24.83 7.83 118.38
N ASP A 346 25.80 7.59 117.50
CA ASP A 346 27.12 7.05 117.87
C ASP A 346 27.97 8.05 118.66
N THR A 347 27.89 9.36 118.37
CA THR A 347 28.52 10.38 119.22
C THR A 347 27.84 10.52 120.58
N LEU A 348 26.50 10.42 120.66
CA LEU A 348 25.80 10.33 121.96
C LEU A 348 26.20 9.07 122.73
N LYS A 349 26.31 7.91 122.07
CA LYS A 349 26.77 6.64 122.65
C LYS A 349 28.21 6.71 123.15
N ALA A 350 29.10 7.40 122.44
CA ALA A 350 30.45 7.69 122.91
C ALA A 350 30.42 8.54 124.19
N SER A 351 29.65 9.63 124.22
CA SER A 351 29.51 10.47 125.42
C SER A 351 28.85 9.75 126.61
N LEU A 352 27.97 8.78 126.35
CA LEU A 352 27.39 7.91 127.39
C LEU A 352 28.45 6.98 127.97
N SER A 353 29.28 6.35 127.13
CA SER A 353 30.40 5.52 127.59
C SER A 353 31.46 6.35 128.32
N GLU A 354 31.71 7.60 127.92
CA GLU A 354 32.56 8.53 128.65
C GLU A 354 31.99 8.87 130.04
N ALA A 355 30.68 9.11 130.15
CA ALA A 355 30.03 9.31 131.45
C ALA A 355 30.05 8.04 132.33
N GLU A 356 29.89 6.86 131.74
CA GLU A 356 29.96 5.56 132.41
C GLU A 356 31.39 5.25 132.91
N ASN A 357 32.42 5.60 132.14
CA ASN A 357 33.82 5.51 132.58
C ASN A 357 34.13 6.48 133.73
N ASN A 358 33.55 7.69 133.71
CA ASN A 358 33.68 8.64 134.84
C ASN A 358 32.96 8.15 136.11
N LEU A 359 31.83 7.44 135.98
CA LEU A 359 31.18 6.74 137.09
C LEU A 359 32.08 5.59 137.62
N GLY A 360 32.77 4.88 136.73
CA GLY A 360 33.76 3.86 137.08
C GLY A 360 34.93 4.42 137.89
N LEU A 361 35.45 5.60 137.52
CA LEU A 361 36.50 6.31 138.26
C LEU A 361 36.06 6.69 139.68
N ALA A 362 34.86 7.25 139.85
CA ALA A 362 34.31 7.57 141.17
C ALA A 362 34.14 6.32 142.06
N ASN A 363 33.78 5.18 141.46
CA ASN A 363 33.65 3.91 142.18
C ASN A 363 35.03 3.28 142.53
N SER A 364 36.07 3.56 141.73
CA SER A 364 37.46 3.19 142.03
C SER A 364 38.02 3.97 143.23
N GLU A 365 37.71 5.26 143.32
CA GLU A 365 38.12 6.10 144.47
C GLU A 365 37.50 5.59 145.79
N ALA A 366 36.23 5.18 145.76
CA ALA A 366 35.55 4.53 146.90
C ALA A 366 36.21 3.20 147.33
N LEU A 367 36.83 2.46 146.41
CA LEU A 367 37.51 1.19 146.69
C LEU A 367 38.87 1.44 147.37
N THR A 368 39.67 2.39 146.88
CA THR A 368 40.98 2.73 147.48
C THR A 368 40.88 3.35 148.88
N LEU A 369 39.73 3.96 149.23
CA LEU A 369 39.43 4.37 150.60
C LEU A 369 39.11 3.18 151.52
N ARG A 370 38.45 2.13 151.02
CA ARG A 370 38.17 0.91 151.80
C ARG A 370 39.46 0.15 152.13
N GLU A 371 40.38 0.02 151.18
CA GLU A 371 41.65 -0.70 151.39
C GLU A 371 42.58 0.01 152.40
N LYS A 372 42.56 1.36 152.44
CA LYS A 372 43.31 2.14 153.44
C LYS A 372 42.83 1.94 154.88
N VAL A 373 41.55 1.62 155.11
CA VAL A 373 41.04 1.31 156.46
C VAL A 373 41.56 -0.06 156.91
N THR A 374 41.47 -1.08 156.05
CA THR A 374 42.00 -2.43 156.36
C THR A 374 43.53 -2.48 156.52
N SER A 375 44.25 -1.48 156.01
CA SER A 375 45.71 -1.39 156.08
C SER A 375 46.27 -0.84 157.40
N LEU A 376 45.43 -0.32 158.32
CA LEU A 376 45.90 0.35 159.55
C LEU A 376 45.50 -0.37 160.85
N GLU A 377 44.48 -1.22 160.86
CA GLU A 377 44.04 -1.92 162.09
C GLU A 377 44.83 -3.21 162.39
N ASN A 378 45.60 -3.76 161.43
CA ASN A 378 46.37 -5.00 161.58
C ASN A 378 47.90 -4.80 161.60
N GLN A 379 48.38 -3.60 161.96
CA GLN A 379 49.82 -3.28 162.03
C GLN A 379 50.34 -3.04 163.46
N LEU A 380 49.69 -3.63 164.48
CA LEU A 380 50.11 -3.49 165.89
C LEU A 380 49.70 -4.68 166.77
N ILE A 381 50.43 -5.80 166.68
CA ILE A 381 50.79 -6.78 167.76
C ILE A 381 51.52 -7.97 167.13
N GLU A 382 52.61 -8.41 167.76
CA GLU A 382 53.39 -9.67 167.58
C GLU A 382 53.72 -10.24 166.16
N SER A 383 54.91 -10.79 165.90
CA SER A 383 56.24 -10.60 166.50
C SER A 383 57.33 -11.22 165.60
N GLU A 384 58.58 -11.04 166.03
CA GLU A 384 59.84 -11.58 165.48
C GLU A 384 59.87 -13.12 165.22
N PHE A 385 60.52 -13.59 164.12
CA PHE A 385 61.72 -14.50 164.10
C PHE A 385 61.93 -15.38 162.81
N GLN A 386 63.19 -15.50 162.33
CA GLN A 386 63.78 -16.51 161.37
C GLN A 386 63.32 -16.61 159.88
N LEU A 387 64.04 -17.29 158.94
CA LEU A 387 65.46 -17.22 158.47
C LEU A 387 65.71 -18.09 157.18
N SER A 388 66.86 -17.88 156.47
CA SER A 388 67.42 -18.64 155.30
C SER A 388 66.70 -18.44 153.93
N ALA A 389 67.26 -18.53 152.70
CA ALA A 389 68.61 -18.70 152.05
C ALA A 389 68.43 -18.44 150.50
N LYS A 390 69.36 -18.37 149.51
CA LYS A 390 70.85 -18.41 149.27
C LYS A 390 71.13 -17.78 147.85
N VAL A 391 72.30 -17.18 147.49
CA VAL A 391 73.53 -17.73 146.81
C VAL A 391 73.25 -18.52 145.50
N SER A 392 73.85 -18.34 144.31
CA SER A 392 75.19 -17.85 143.77
C SER A 392 75.01 -17.31 142.29
N ALA A 393 76.00 -16.90 141.45
CA ALA A 393 77.34 -16.25 141.51
C ALA A 393 77.96 -16.16 140.05
N ASP A 394 79.24 -15.74 139.90
CA ASP A 394 80.13 -15.78 138.68
C ASP A 394 79.89 -14.68 137.59
N GLY A 395 80.86 -14.21 136.78
CA GLY A 395 82.33 -14.42 136.71
C GLY A 395 82.99 -13.56 135.59
N THR A 396 84.27 -13.17 135.68
CA THR A 396 84.93 -12.21 134.75
C THR A 396 86.28 -12.67 134.20
N GLN A 397 86.56 -12.48 132.91
CA GLN A 397 87.92 -12.51 132.33
C GLN A 397 87.98 -11.67 131.03
N GLU A 398 88.92 -10.73 130.92
CA GLU A 398 89.18 -9.93 129.70
C GLU A 398 90.61 -10.18 129.18
N GLN A 399 90.78 -10.31 127.84
CA GLN A 399 91.92 -9.84 127.03
C GLN A 399 91.94 -10.46 125.60
N HIS A 400 90.83 -10.34 124.84
CA HIS A 400 90.82 -10.71 123.41
C HIS A 400 90.03 -9.73 122.50
N ASN A 401 89.12 -8.94 123.06
CA ASN A 401 88.10 -8.20 122.29
C ASN A 401 88.64 -7.02 121.45
N ALA A 402 89.82 -6.47 121.77
CA ALA A 402 90.32 -5.26 121.11
C ALA A 402 90.65 -5.45 119.61
N TYR A 403 91.16 -6.62 119.22
CA TYR A 403 91.46 -6.94 117.82
C TYR A 403 90.17 -7.16 117.01
N LEU A 404 89.28 -8.02 117.53
CA LEU A 404 88.00 -8.37 116.90
C LEU A 404 87.10 -7.15 116.66
N CYS A 405 87.09 -6.18 117.57
CA CYS A 405 86.28 -4.96 117.37
C CYS A 405 86.74 -4.10 116.17
N SER A 406 88.02 -4.14 115.79
CA SER A 406 88.51 -3.43 114.60
C SER A 406 88.05 -4.16 113.33
N GLU A 407 88.28 -5.47 113.26
CA GLU A 407 87.93 -6.32 112.11
C GLU A 407 86.40 -6.35 111.87
N ILE A 408 85.59 -6.38 112.94
CA ILE A 408 84.13 -6.28 112.86
C ILE A 408 83.69 -4.90 112.35
N ASN A 409 84.34 -3.80 112.76
CA ASN A 409 83.97 -2.46 112.29
C ASN A 409 84.38 -2.23 110.82
N GLU A 410 85.50 -2.81 110.39
CA GLU A 410 85.95 -2.78 109.00
C GLU A 410 85.05 -3.63 108.09
N MET A 411 84.70 -4.86 108.51
CA MET A 411 83.67 -5.68 107.84
C MET A 411 82.30 -5.00 107.80
N LYS A 412 81.92 -4.26 108.86
CA LYS A 412 80.67 -3.50 108.88
C LYS A 412 80.67 -2.37 107.85
N ASN A 413 81.74 -1.57 107.77
CA ASN A 413 81.87 -0.53 106.75
C ASN A 413 81.80 -1.10 105.34
N VAL A 414 82.40 -2.28 105.09
CA VAL A 414 82.26 -3.01 103.82
C VAL A 414 80.82 -3.47 103.59
N THR A 415 80.13 -3.98 104.62
CA THR A 415 78.73 -4.42 104.52
C THR A 415 77.78 -3.26 104.21
N ASP A 416 77.91 -2.14 104.91
CA ASP A 416 77.08 -0.95 104.67
C ASP A 416 77.36 -0.34 103.27
N ALA A 417 78.62 -0.35 102.80
CA ALA A 417 78.98 0.05 101.44
C ALA A 417 78.49 -0.92 100.35
N VAL A 418 78.43 -2.24 100.64
CA VAL A 418 77.81 -3.23 99.74
C VAL A 418 76.28 -3.05 99.72
N LYS A 419 75.67 -2.74 100.86
CA LYS A 419 74.22 -2.49 100.99
C LYS A 419 73.78 -1.21 100.26
N GLU A 420 74.59 -0.15 100.31
CA GLU A 420 74.36 1.06 99.51
C GLU A 420 74.49 0.77 98.00
N LYS A 421 75.49 -0.03 97.59
CA LYS A 421 75.65 -0.47 96.19
C LYS A 421 74.50 -1.37 95.74
N LEU A 422 73.97 -2.23 96.62
CA LEU A 422 72.81 -3.07 96.35
C LEU A 422 71.57 -2.21 96.07
N ALA A 423 71.22 -1.28 96.95
CA ALA A 423 70.09 -0.36 96.74
C ALA A 423 70.25 0.49 95.46
N LYS A 424 71.48 0.88 95.09
CA LYS A 424 71.79 1.57 93.82
C LYS A 424 71.75 0.66 92.58
N ALA A 425 71.86 -0.66 92.75
CA ALA A 425 71.68 -1.65 91.68
C ALA A 425 70.19 -2.03 91.52
N GLU A 426 69.48 -2.21 92.64
CA GLU A 426 68.05 -2.48 92.77
C GLU A 426 67.22 -1.37 92.12
N SER A 427 67.36 -0.11 92.59
CA SER A 427 66.71 1.05 91.96
C SER A 427 67.12 1.32 90.50
N ARG A 428 68.22 0.71 90.02
CA ARG A 428 68.62 0.72 88.60
C ARG A 428 67.97 -0.42 87.81
N ALA A 429 67.71 -1.56 88.44
CA ALA A 429 66.93 -2.66 87.90
C ALA A 429 65.45 -2.28 87.81
N ASP A 430 64.86 -1.69 88.85
CA ASP A 430 63.47 -1.20 88.85
C ASP A 430 63.22 -0.19 87.70
N ASN A 431 64.17 0.73 87.52
CA ASN A 431 64.17 1.72 86.43
C ASN A 431 64.36 1.08 85.04
N ALA A 432 65.07 -0.05 84.96
CA ALA A 432 65.18 -0.83 83.72
C ALA A 432 63.90 -1.63 83.44
N GLU A 433 63.28 -2.25 84.46
CA GLU A 433 62.01 -2.98 84.34
C GLU A 433 60.86 -2.04 83.96
N ALA A 434 60.76 -0.86 84.59
CA ALA A 434 59.79 0.16 84.23
C ALA A 434 59.95 0.64 82.77
N LYS A 435 61.19 0.72 82.27
CA LYS A 435 61.49 1.04 80.86
C LYS A 435 61.18 -0.11 79.92
N LEU A 436 61.39 -1.36 80.33
CA LEU A 436 60.99 -2.53 79.54
C LEU A 436 59.47 -2.63 79.42
N LYS A 437 58.73 -2.41 80.52
CA LYS A 437 57.26 -2.35 80.50
C LYS A 437 56.74 -1.21 79.61
N LEU A 438 57.32 -0.02 79.72
CA LEU A 438 56.98 1.10 78.83
C LEU A 438 57.27 0.76 77.35
N LEU A 439 58.42 0.13 77.07
CA LEU A 439 58.81 -0.26 75.71
C LEU A 439 57.87 -1.34 75.13
N GLU A 440 57.50 -2.33 75.94
CA GLU A 440 56.55 -3.39 75.62
C GLU A 440 55.15 -2.80 75.33
N GLU A 441 54.67 -1.90 76.17
CA GLU A 441 53.41 -1.16 75.99
C GLU A 441 53.43 -0.30 74.71
N THR A 442 54.55 0.38 74.40
CA THR A 442 54.70 1.10 73.12
C THR A 442 54.80 0.17 71.90
N ASN A 443 55.41 -1.01 72.04
CA ASN A 443 55.49 -1.98 70.94
C ASN A 443 54.12 -2.60 70.63
N MET A 444 53.35 -3.00 71.65
CA MET A 444 51.98 -3.49 71.47
C MET A 444 51.11 -2.46 70.76
N LYS A 445 51.24 -1.18 71.13
CA LYS A 445 50.52 -0.09 70.47
C LYS A 445 50.98 0.15 69.02
N LEU A 446 52.29 0.05 68.75
CA LEU A 446 52.81 0.16 67.37
C LEU A 446 52.35 -1.01 66.49
N ASP A 447 52.27 -2.23 67.01
CA ASP A 447 51.70 -3.38 66.28
C ASP A 447 50.20 -3.21 66.01
N GLU A 448 49.43 -2.63 66.95
CA GLU A 448 48.02 -2.28 66.75
C GLU A 448 47.84 -1.18 65.67
N GLU A 449 48.62 -0.10 65.74
CA GLU A 449 48.63 0.97 64.73
C GLU A 449 49.09 0.45 63.34
N LEU A 450 50.02 -0.50 63.28
CA LEU A 450 50.51 -1.12 62.04
C LEU A 450 49.50 -2.12 61.46
N GLY A 451 48.76 -2.85 62.32
CA GLY A 451 47.60 -3.64 61.93
C GLY A 451 46.51 -2.79 61.29
N HIS A 452 46.13 -1.68 61.91
CA HIS A 452 45.19 -0.71 61.32
C HIS A 452 45.71 -0.12 59.99
N LEU A 453 47.00 0.17 59.88
CA LEU A 453 47.58 0.66 58.63
C LEU A 453 47.46 -0.38 57.50
N LYS A 454 47.69 -1.66 57.80
CA LYS A 454 47.48 -2.77 56.86
C LYS A 454 46.01 -2.90 56.42
N ASP A 455 45.07 -2.83 57.36
CA ASP A 455 43.62 -2.83 57.06
C ASP A 455 43.25 -1.65 56.13
N THR A 456 43.86 -0.47 56.32
CA THR A 456 43.64 0.65 55.39
C THR A 456 44.24 0.42 54.01
N SER A 457 45.39 -0.27 53.91
CA SER A 457 46.00 -0.62 52.62
C SER A 457 45.11 -1.58 51.82
N GLU A 458 44.61 -2.66 52.43
CA GLU A 458 43.72 -3.61 51.74
C GLU A 458 42.41 -2.94 51.29
N LYS A 459 41.97 -1.89 52.02
CA LYS A 459 40.85 -1.03 51.63
C LYS A 459 41.17 -0.12 50.44
N VAL A 460 42.39 0.43 50.37
CA VAL A 460 42.86 1.22 49.22
C VAL A 460 42.94 0.34 47.98
N ASP A 461 43.57 -0.84 48.06
CA ASP A 461 43.63 -1.81 46.96
C ASP A 461 42.23 -2.19 46.42
N SER A 462 41.25 -2.34 47.33
CA SER A 462 39.86 -2.62 46.95
C SER A 462 39.18 -1.43 46.26
N LEU A 463 39.48 -0.21 46.68
CA LEU A 463 38.94 1.02 46.06
C LEU A 463 39.61 1.29 44.71
N GLU A 464 40.90 1.03 44.56
CA GLU A 464 41.62 1.17 43.28
C GLU A 464 41.11 0.18 42.22
N ARG A 465 40.83 -1.08 42.62
CA ARG A 465 40.15 -2.04 41.73
C ARG A 465 38.73 -1.61 41.35
N GLN A 466 37.93 -1.11 42.31
CA GLN A 466 36.60 -0.58 42.02
C GLN A 466 36.63 0.64 41.10
N LEU A 467 37.62 1.53 41.27
CA LEU A 467 37.83 2.68 40.39
C LEU A 467 38.18 2.22 38.97
N GLY A 468 39.14 1.30 38.81
CA GLY A 468 39.52 0.75 37.50
C GLY A 468 38.38 0.01 36.79
N GLU A 469 37.58 -0.77 37.52
CA GLU A 469 36.40 -1.42 36.93
C GLU A 469 35.30 -0.41 36.58
N SER A 470 35.10 0.63 37.41
CA SER A 470 34.17 1.72 37.10
C SER A 470 34.61 2.51 35.86
N ASP A 471 35.90 2.75 35.68
CA ASP A 471 36.43 3.47 34.52
C ASP A 471 36.31 2.63 33.22
N PHE A 472 36.55 1.32 33.30
CA PHE A 472 36.27 0.41 32.18
C PHE A 472 34.78 0.38 31.82
N ARG A 473 33.88 0.31 32.81
CA ARG A 473 32.42 0.38 32.60
C ARG A 473 32.01 1.73 31.98
N LEU A 474 32.64 2.84 32.38
CA LEU A 474 32.41 4.16 31.80
C LEU A 474 32.88 4.21 30.34
N GLN A 475 34.08 3.71 30.02
CA GLN A 475 34.58 3.66 28.64
C GLN A 475 33.67 2.82 27.73
N HIS A 476 33.19 1.67 28.21
CA HIS A 476 32.20 0.85 27.49
C HIS A 476 30.87 1.61 27.28
N ALA A 477 30.38 2.32 28.29
CA ALA A 477 29.16 3.12 28.18
C ALA A 477 29.32 4.29 27.20
N VAL A 478 30.48 4.95 27.17
CA VAL A 478 30.80 6.02 26.21
C VAL A 478 30.86 5.46 24.79
N ALA A 479 31.61 4.38 24.54
CA ALA A 479 31.69 3.77 23.21
C ALA A 479 30.31 3.27 22.71
N SER A 480 29.49 2.72 23.61
CA SER A 480 28.11 2.34 23.29
C SER A 480 27.21 3.54 22.98
N ALA A 481 27.41 4.67 23.67
CA ALA A 481 26.67 5.91 23.41
C ALA A 481 27.08 6.52 22.07
N GLU A 482 28.38 6.60 21.77
CA GLU A 482 28.94 7.09 20.50
C GLU A 482 28.43 6.25 19.32
N ALA A 483 28.48 4.91 19.41
CA ALA A 483 27.93 4.02 18.38
C ALA A 483 26.41 4.20 18.19
N SER A 484 25.65 4.45 19.26
CA SER A 484 24.21 4.74 19.15
C SER A 484 23.92 6.11 18.51
N GLN A 485 24.76 7.11 18.80
CA GLN A 485 24.67 8.43 18.19
C GLN A 485 25.04 8.39 16.70
N GLU A 486 26.03 7.59 16.32
CA GLU A 486 26.38 7.37 14.91
C GLU A 486 25.25 6.65 14.14
N LYS A 487 24.63 5.61 14.74
CA LYS A 487 23.42 4.99 14.20
C LYS A 487 22.27 6.01 14.02
N GLN A 488 22.06 6.88 15.00
CA GLN A 488 21.03 7.93 14.91
C GLN A 488 21.36 8.97 13.81
N ASN A 489 22.64 9.36 13.67
CA ASN A 489 23.09 10.27 12.63
C ASN A 489 22.92 9.67 11.23
N MET A 490 23.20 8.37 11.07
CA MET A 490 22.95 7.62 9.83
C MET A 490 21.46 7.62 9.48
N LEU A 491 20.58 7.30 10.43
CA LEU A 491 19.13 7.34 10.23
C LEU A 491 18.64 8.74 9.82
N TYR A 492 19.16 9.81 10.43
CA TYR A 492 18.84 11.20 10.02
C TYR A 492 19.44 11.64 8.67
N ALA A 493 20.40 10.89 8.11
CA ALA A 493 20.84 11.06 6.73
C ALA A 493 19.85 10.35 5.78
N THR A 494 19.56 9.07 6.03
CA THR A 494 18.62 8.27 5.24
C THR A 494 17.23 8.92 5.17
N ILE A 495 16.69 9.41 6.29
CA ILE A 495 15.42 10.15 6.34
C ILE A 495 15.47 11.39 5.42
N ARG A 496 16.57 12.13 5.41
CA ARG A 496 16.72 13.33 4.59
C ARG A 496 16.80 13.03 3.10
N ASP A 497 17.43 11.92 2.73
CA ASP A 497 17.46 11.47 1.34
C ASP A 497 16.09 10.96 0.88
N MET A 498 15.30 10.34 1.78
CA MET A 498 13.89 10.04 1.55
C MET A 498 13.02 11.30 1.43
N GLU A 499 13.21 12.32 2.28
CA GLU A 499 12.53 13.63 2.17
C GLU A 499 12.81 14.31 0.81
N ASN A 500 14.08 14.32 0.39
CA ASN A 500 14.50 14.82 -0.92
C ASN A 500 13.86 14.04 -2.09
N LEU A 501 13.76 12.71 -1.98
CA LEU A 501 13.09 11.87 -2.96
C LEU A 501 11.58 12.15 -3.01
N ILE A 502 10.92 12.32 -1.86
CA ILE A 502 9.48 12.62 -1.75
C ILE A 502 9.16 13.96 -2.40
N GLU A 503 9.90 15.04 -2.10
CA GLU A 503 9.67 16.34 -2.74
C GLU A 503 10.00 16.29 -4.25
N GLY A 504 11.03 15.52 -4.63
CA GLY A 504 11.36 15.22 -6.02
C GLY A 504 10.22 14.49 -6.77
N LEU A 505 9.58 13.50 -6.15
CA LEU A 505 8.43 12.79 -6.71
C LEU A 505 7.19 13.68 -6.78
N LYS A 506 6.88 14.41 -5.71
CA LYS A 506 5.79 15.39 -5.62
C LYS A 506 5.88 16.46 -6.73
N SER A 507 7.07 16.98 -7.01
CA SER A 507 7.28 17.92 -8.12
C SER A 507 7.04 17.30 -9.51
N LYS A 508 7.29 15.98 -9.67
CA LYS A 508 6.94 15.23 -10.90
C LYS A 508 5.44 14.98 -11.01
N VAL A 509 4.76 14.68 -9.89
CA VAL A 509 3.30 14.49 -9.84
C VAL A 509 2.59 15.76 -10.28
N SER A 510 2.85 16.92 -9.66
CA SER A 510 2.19 18.18 -10.05
C SER A 510 2.51 18.62 -11.49
N LYS A 511 3.65 18.19 -12.06
CA LYS A 511 3.99 18.39 -13.48
C LYS A 511 3.28 17.38 -14.41
N ALA A 512 2.94 16.20 -13.93
CA ALA A 512 2.16 15.21 -14.68
C ALA A 512 0.67 15.56 -14.66
N GLU A 513 0.15 15.99 -13.50
CA GLU A 513 -1.18 16.55 -13.23
C GLU A 513 -1.49 17.73 -14.15
N SER A 514 -0.73 18.83 -14.05
CA SER A 514 -0.88 20.00 -14.95
C SER A 514 -0.66 19.70 -16.45
N ARG A 515 -0.08 18.56 -16.80
CA ARG A 515 -0.03 18.06 -18.19
C ARG A 515 -1.28 17.25 -18.56
N ALA A 516 -1.86 16.50 -17.62
CA ALA A 516 -3.14 15.82 -17.78
C ALA A 516 -4.27 16.83 -17.97
N ASP A 517 -4.38 17.85 -17.11
CA ASP A 517 -5.34 18.96 -17.24
C ASP A 517 -5.26 19.58 -18.65
N SER A 518 -4.04 19.90 -19.09
CA SER A 518 -3.82 20.48 -20.41
C SER A 518 -4.11 19.52 -21.58
N VAL A 519 -4.17 18.20 -21.35
CA VAL A 519 -4.62 17.22 -22.35
C VAL A 519 -6.15 17.07 -22.30
N GLU A 520 -6.75 17.10 -21.13
CA GLU A 520 -8.21 17.09 -20.93
C GLU A 520 -8.86 18.30 -21.61
N ASP A 521 -8.34 19.52 -21.40
CA ASP A 521 -8.72 20.74 -22.13
C ASP A 521 -8.78 20.51 -23.66
N LYS A 522 -7.75 19.84 -24.21
CA LYS A 522 -7.65 19.57 -25.64
C LYS A 522 -8.64 18.50 -26.09
N CYS A 523 -8.88 17.47 -25.27
CA CYS A 523 -9.88 16.45 -25.54
C CYS A 523 -11.30 17.03 -25.52
N ILE A 524 -11.60 17.97 -24.61
CA ILE A 524 -12.88 18.69 -24.55
C ILE A 524 -13.08 19.49 -25.85
N ILE A 525 -12.10 20.32 -26.25
CA ILE A 525 -12.17 21.12 -27.49
C ILE A 525 -12.29 20.24 -28.74
N LEU A 526 -11.59 19.10 -28.79
CA LEU A 526 -11.71 18.13 -29.89
C LEU A 526 -13.06 17.41 -29.91
N SER A 527 -13.66 17.16 -28.74
CA SER A 527 -15.00 16.57 -28.63
C SER A 527 -16.08 17.56 -29.11
N GLU A 528 -16.01 18.81 -28.65
CA GLU A 528 -16.90 19.92 -29.05
C GLU A 528 -16.86 20.14 -30.58
N THR A 529 -15.67 20.35 -31.15
CA THR A 529 -15.50 20.54 -32.60
C THR A 529 -15.87 19.30 -33.44
N ASN A 530 -15.76 18.09 -32.89
CA ASN A 530 -16.25 16.87 -33.54
C ASN A 530 -17.79 16.76 -33.48
N SER A 531 -18.43 17.30 -32.44
CA SER A 531 -19.89 17.43 -32.36
C SER A 531 -20.40 18.41 -33.42
N ASP A 532 -19.80 19.61 -33.52
CA ASP A 532 -20.12 20.61 -34.54
C ASP A 532 -20.04 20.04 -35.96
N LEU A 533 -18.94 19.34 -36.29
CA LEU A 533 -18.74 18.70 -37.58
C LEU A 533 -19.77 17.58 -37.85
N ASN A 534 -20.19 16.84 -36.82
CA ASN A 534 -21.23 15.84 -36.95
C ASN A 534 -22.61 16.47 -37.17
N GLU A 535 -22.91 17.61 -36.54
CA GLU A 535 -24.12 18.39 -36.84
C GLU A 535 -24.12 18.92 -38.27
N GLU A 536 -23.02 19.52 -38.75
CA GLU A 536 -22.88 19.94 -40.16
C GLU A 536 -23.08 18.78 -41.13
N LEU A 537 -22.48 17.61 -40.86
CA LEU A 537 -22.66 16.40 -41.68
C LEU A 537 -24.10 15.91 -41.69
N SER A 538 -24.82 15.99 -40.56
CA SER A 538 -26.23 15.62 -40.47
C SER A 538 -27.11 16.58 -41.30
N PHE A 539 -26.85 17.88 -41.24
CA PHE A 539 -27.55 18.90 -42.01
C PHE A 539 -27.29 18.76 -43.52
N LEU A 540 -26.04 18.51 -43.91
CA LEU A 540 -25.67 18.26 -45.31
C LEU A 540 -26.32 16.98 -45.85
N ARG A 541 -26.45 15.94 -45.02
CA ARG A 541 -27.15 14.69 -45.37
C ARG A 541 -28.64 14.90 -45.58
N GLY A 542 -29.34 15.54 -44.64
CA GLY A 542 -30.77 15.86 -44.80
C GLY A 542 -31.05 16.75 -46.01
N ARG A 543 -30.13 17.66 -46.36
CA ARG A 543 -30.21 18.44 -47.61
C ARG A 543 -29.99 17.61 -48.86
N LEU A 544 -29.10 16.61 -48.82
CA LEU A 544 -28.89 15.66 -49.92
C LEU A 544 -30.13 14.80 -50.16
N GLU A 545 -30.73 14.25 -49.10
CA GLU A 545 -31.97 13.46 -49.15
C GLU A 545 -33.13 14.26 -49.77
N CYS A 546 -33.27 15.54 -49.42
CA CYS A 546 -34.26 16.43 -50.03
C CYS A 546 -34.02 16.66 -51.53
N LEU A 547 -32.76 16.77 -51.97
CA LEU A 547 -32.40 16.93 -53.37
C LEU A 547 -32.62 15.63 -54.16
N GLU A 548 -32.31 14.48 -53.56
CA GLU A 548 -32.55 13.16 -54.15
C GLU A 548 -34.05 12.89 -54.33
N ALA A 549 -34.87 13.16 -53.31
CA ALA A 549 -36.33 13.08 -53.42
C ALA A 549 -36.89 14.01 -54.52
N SER A 550 -36.35 15.24 -54.65
CA SER A 550 -36.72 16.17 -55.72
C SER A 550 -36.27 15.70 -57.10
N LEU A 551 -35.11 15.05 -57.22
CA LEU A 551 -34.60 14.49 -58.47
C LEU A 551 -35.44 13.29 -58.92
N ASN A 552 -35.75 12.37 -58.01
CA ASN A 552 -36.61 11.22 -58.27
C ASN A 552 -38.02 11.66 -58.70
N GLN A 553 -38.62 12.66 -58.04
CA GLN A 553 -39.90 13.21 -58.48
C GLN A 553 -39.83 13.88 -59.87
N ALA A 554 -38.70 14.49 -60.23
CA ALA A 554 -38.48 15.04 -61.57
C ALA A 554 -38.30 13.94 -62.63
N GLU A 555 -37.63 12.84 -62.31
CA GLU A 555 -37.50 11.62 -63.11
C GLU A 555 -38.89 10.99 -63.39
N GLU A 556 -39.74 10.84 -62.38
CA GLU A 556 -41.11 10.34 -62.52
C GLU A 556 -41.95 11.25 -63.44
N LYS A 557 -41.92 12.57 -63.22
CA LYS A 557 -42.62 13.57 -64.06
C LYS A 557 -42.12 13.52 -65.51
N LYS A 558 -40.82 13.39 -65.73
CA LYS A 558 -40.19 13.18 -67.05
C LYS A 558 -40.70 11.90 -67.70
N MET A 559 -40.75 10.78 -66.97
CA MET A 559 -41.22 9.48 -67.47
C MET A 559 -42.72 9.50 -67.81
N ALA A 560 -43.55 10.12 -66.98
CA ALA A 560 -44.99 10.29 -67.23
C ALA A 560 -45.24 11.14 -68.48
N THR A 561 -44.50 12.25 -68.63
CA THR A 561 -44.58 13.13 -69.81
C THR A 561 -44.15 12.39 -71.08
N ALA A 562 -43.07 11.60 -71.03
CA ALA A 562 -42.62 10.78 -72.15
C ALA A 562 -43.65 9.71 -72.56
N LYS A 563 -44.37 9.11 -71.61
CA LYS A 563 -45.48 8.17 -71.87
C LYS A 563 -46.65 8.85 -72.58
N ASP A 564 -47.08 10.04 -72.14
CA ASP A 564 -48.13 10.83 -72.81
C ASP A 564 -47.72 11.24 -74.23
N ILE A 565 -46.49 11.72 -74.42
CA ILE A 565 -45.94 12.05 -75.76
C ILE A 565 -45.95 10.82 -76.67
N CYS A 566 -45.58 9.64 -76.18
CA CYS A 566 -45.61 8.40 -76.94
C CYS A 566 -47.05 8.04 -77.39
N ILE A 567 -48.03 8.14 -76.50
CA ILE A 567 -49.45 7.90 -76.80
C ILE A 567 -49.95 8.88 -77.86
N ARG A 568 -49.69 10.19 -77.70
CA ARG A 568 -50.08 11.22 -78.68
C ARG A 568 -49.40 11.00 -80.04
N SER A 569 -48.11 10.68 -80.05
CA SER A 569 -47.34 10.42 -81.27
C SER A 569 -47.90 9.23 -82.05
N LYS A 570 -48.34 8.18 -81.35
CA LYS A 570 -49.03 7.05 -81.98
C LYS A 570 -50.36 7.48 -82.63
N VAL A 571 -51.21 8.21 -81.90
CA VAL A 571 -52.50 8.70 -82.44
C VAL A 571 -52.30 9.62 -83.66
N ILE A 572 -51.27 10.47 -83.64
CA ILE A 572 -50.90 11.31 -84.78
C ILE A 572 -50.45 10.46 -85.98
N THR A 573 -49.64 9.42 -85.73
CA THR A 573 -49.17 8.49 -86.79
C THR A 573 -50.34 7.73 -87.42
N ASP A 574 -51.26 7.21 -86.60
CA ASP A 574 -52.46 6.51 -87.06
C ASP A 574 -53.37 7.43 -87.90
N LEU A 575 -53.54 8.68 -87.49
CA LEU A 575 -54.32 9.69 -88.24
C LEU A 575 -53.64 10.10 -89.55
N VAL A 576 -52.31 10.26 -89.57
CA VAL A 576 -51.54 10.54 -90.79
C VAL A 576 -51.63 9.38 -91.78
N MET A 577 -51.62 8.14 -91.29
CA MET A 577 -51.81 6.93 -92.11
C MET A 577 -53.23 6.88 -92.72
N GLN A 578 -54.28 7.18 -91.94
CA GLN A 578 -55.64 7.31 -92.46
C GLN A 578 -55.76 8.40 -93.53
N LEU A 579 -55.15 9.57 -93.31
CA LEU A 579 -55.15 10.69 -94.24
C LEU A 579 -54.41 10.35 -95.55
N ALA A 580 -53.33 9.56 -95.48
CA ALA A 580 -52.62 9.06 -96.65
C ALA A 580 -53.50 8.11 -97.49
N ILE A 581 -54.22 7.18 -96.85
CA ILE A 581 -55.15 6.25 -97.52
C ILE A 581 -56.30 7.03 -98.19
N GLU A 582 -56.90 8.00 -97.50
CA GLU A 582 -57.95 8.85 -98.08
C GLU A 582 -57.44 9.71 -99.24
N ARG A 583 -56.20 10.23 -99.15
CA ARG A 583 -55.55 10.95 -100.26
C ARG A 583 -55.34 10.04 -101.47
N GLU A 584 -54.93 8.79 -101.27
CA GLU A 584 -54.79 7.80 -102.35
C GLU A 584 -56.16 7.46 -102.97
N ARG A 585 -57.19 7.28 -102.15
CA ARG A 585 -58.58 7.04 -102.59
C ARG A 585 -59.10 8.21 -103.44
N LEU A 586 -58.87 9.45 -103.01
CA LEU A 586 -59.26 10.65 -103.74
C LEU A 586 -58.47 10.81 -105.05
N HIS A 587 -57.16 10.57 -105.06
CA HIS A 587 -56.36 10.58 -106.30
C HIS A 587 -56.87 9.55 -107.32
N LYS A 588 -57.21 8.32 -106.88
CA LYS A 588 -57.81 7.30 -107.76
C LYS A 588 -59.16 7.75 -108.34
N GLN A 589 -60.01 8.42 -107.54
CA GLN A 589 -61.28 8.99 -108.01
C GLN A 589 -61.06 10.14 -109.02
N ILE A 590 -60.10 11.03 -108.76
CA ILE A 590 -59.75 12.14 -109.66
C ILE A 590 -59.20 11.61 -110.99
N ALA A 591 -58.31 10.60 -110.96
CA ALA A 591 -57.77 9.98 -112.18
C ALA A 591 -58.86 9.30 -113.02
N SER A 592 -59.78 8.56 -112.38
CA SER A 592 -60.91 7.94 -113.08
C SER A 592 -61.84 8.98 -113.71
N LEU A 593 -62.14 10.08 -113.01
CA LEU A 593 -62.94 11.19 -113.54
C LEU A 593 -62.22 11.93 -114.69
N ALA A 594 -60.90 12.10 -114.60
CA ALA A 594 -60.08 12.68 -115.66
C ALA A 594 -60.12 11.82 -116.94
N GLN A 595 -60.01 10.49 -116.81
CA GLN A 595 -60.15 9.55 -117.92
C GLN A 595 -61.55 9.58 -118.54
N GLN A 596 -62.61 9.69 -117.73
CA GLN A 596 -63.98 9.88 -118.22
C GLN A 596 -64.14 11.20 -118.98
N ASN A 597 -63.61 12.30 -118.45
CA ASN A 597 -63.61 13.61 -119.12
C ASN A 597 -62.83 13.56 -120.46
N GLN A 598 -61.66 12.93 -120.50
CA GLN A 598 -60.90 12.72 -121.74
C GLN A 598 -61.71 11.90 -122.76
N THR A 599 -62.44 10.89 -122.31
CA THR A 599 -63.34 10.08 -123.15
C THR A 599 -64.54 10.90 -123.68
N LEU A 600 -65.08 11.82 -122.89
CA LEU A 600 -66.15 12.73 -123.34
C LEU A 600 -65.62 13.78 -124.33
N VAL A 601 -64.43 14.32 -124.14
CA VAL A 601 -63.75 15.21 -125.10
C VAL A 601 -63.49 14.49 -126.42
N MET A 602 -62.99 13.24 -126.38
CA MET A 602 -62.84 12.39 -127.57
C MET A 602 -64.19 12.21 -128.31
N LYS A 603 -65.28 11.95 -127.58
CA LYS A 603 -66.62 11.82 -128.18
C LYS A 603 -67.13 13.13 -128.81
N LEU A 604 -66.86 14.29 -128.20
CA LEU A 604 -67.19 15.60 -128.78
C LEU A 604 -66.38 15.89 -130.05
N GLN A 605 -65.09 15.54 -130.07
CA GLN A 605 -64.27 15.63 -131.28
C GLN A 605 -64.73 14.66 -132.37
N GLN A 606 -65.18 13.46 -132.00
CA GLN A 606 -65.69 12.46 -132.93
C GLN A 606 -67.05 12.85 -133.53
N THR A 607 -68.00 13.35 -132.74
CA THR A 607 -69.27 13.87 -133.25
C THR A 607 -69.12 15.15 -134.10
N SER A 608 -67.97 15.84 -134.02
CA SER A 608 -67.64 16.93 -134.95
C SER A 608 -67.10 16.47 -136.32
N LYS A 609 -66.85 15.16 -136.51
CA LYS A 609 -66.25 14.59 -137.73
C LYS A 609 -67.19 13.80 -138.64
N ASP A 610 -68.34 13.35 -138.13
CA ASP A 610 -69.32 12.56 -138.90
C ASP A 610 -70.45 13.43 -139.50
N ALA A 611 -70.20 14.73 -139.70
CA ALA A 611 -71.05 15.65 -140.47
C ALA A 611 -70.31 16.12 -141.74
N VAL A 612 -70.98 16.03 -142.89
CA VAL A 612 -70.40 16.15 -144.25
C VAL A 612 -70.07 17.61 -144.63
N ASP A 613 -69.09 17.75 -145.53
CA ASP A 613 -68.63 18.95 -146.28
C ASP A 613 -69.36 20.29 -146.09
N THR A 614 -68.59 21.38 -145.91
CA THR A 614 -68.27 22.34 -147.01
C THR A 614 -67.36 23.49 -146.53
N GLU A 615 -66.12 23.54 -147.06
CA GLU A 615 -65.29 24.75 -147.35
C GLU A 615 -64.94 25.77 -146.22
N TYR A 616 -64.12 26.78 -146.57
CA TYR A 616 -63.75 28.02 -145.86
C TYR A 616 -62.75 28.00 -144.69
N HIS A 617 -61.48 28.18 -145.07
CA HIS A 617 -60.61 29.29 -144.64
C HIS A 617 -60.63 29.83 -143.18
N ASN A 618 -59.42 29.78 -142.59
CA ASN A 618 -58.71 30.84 -141.85
C ASN A 618 -58.85 30.99 -140.31
N LYS A 619 -57.67 31.09 -139.68
CA LYS A 619 -57.31 32.09 -138.65
C LYS A 619 -57.92 32.00 -137.23
N GLY A 620 -57.45 31.01 -136.46
CA GLY A 620 -56.55 31.28 -135.33
C GLY A 620 -57.10 31.58 -133.92
N SER A 621 -56.21 31.35 -132.93
CA SER A 621 -56.24 31.73 -131.50
C SER A 621 -57.40 31.23 -130.62
N GLY A 622 -57.06 30.44 -129.60
CA GLY A 622 -57.97 29.99 -128.54
C GLY A 622 -57.29 29.02 -127.58
N GLU A 623 -57.04 29.45 -126.34
CA GLU A 623 -56.30 28.69 -125.33
C GLU A 623 -57.08 27.52 -124.70
N LYS A 624 -56.34 26.69 -123.92
CA LYS A 624 -56.78 25.85 -122.78
C LYS A 624 -57.50 24.51 -123.08
N PHE A 625 -57.23 23.42 -122.32
CA PHE A 625 -56.08 23.01 -121.49
C PHE A 625 -56.27 21.52 -121.10
N LEU A 626 -55.33 20.93 -120.31
CA LEU A 626 -55.41 19.60 -119.63
C LEU A 626 -55.17 18.38 -120.57
N PHE A 627 -54.02 17.69 -120.48
CA PHE A 627 -53.59 16.65 -119.49
C PHE A 627 -53.89 15.21 -119.98
N THR A 628 -53.22 14.15 -119.52
CA THR A 628 -52.09 14.00 -118.56
C THR A 628 -50.76 13.67 -119.32
N GLU A 629 -49.70 12.93 -118.93
CA GLU A 629 -49.13 12.21 -117.75
C GLU A 629 -47.65 11.86 -118.11
N HIS A 630 -46.67 11.45 -117.28
CA HIS A 630 -46.42 11.40 -115.82
C HIS A 630 -44.91 11.72 -115.60
N ASP A 631 -44.48 11.98 -114.35
CA ASP A 631 -43.09 12.08 -113.82
C ASP A 631 -41.94 11.45 -114.65
N VAL A 632 -40.74 12.06 -114.73
CA VAL A 632 -39.81 12.22 -113.58
C VAL A 632 -39.10 13.57 -113.55
N SER A 633 -39.21 14.30 -112.42
CA SER A 633 -38.20 15.31 -112.04
C SER A 633 -37.94 15.37 -110.54
N LYS A 634 -36.66 15.52 -110.21
CA LYS A 634 -36.15 15.85 -108.88
C LYS A 634 -36.74 17.18 -108.40
N PHE A 635 -36.93 17.31 -107.08
CA PHE A 635 -36.75 18.58 -106.37
C PHE A 635 -35.81 18.36 -105.18
N SER A 636 -34.97 19.35 -104.91
CA SER A 636 -33.97 19.34 -103.84
C SER A 636 -33.84 20.75 -103.29
N ALA A 637 -34.04 20.89 -101.97
CA ALA A 637 -33.80 22.10 -101.18
C ALA A 637 -34.63 23.34 -101.60
N THR A 638 -34.70 24.46 -100.86
CA THR A 638 -34.05 24.87 -99.59
C THR A 638 -34.98 25.84 -98.84
N ILE A 639 -34.53 26.40 -97.70
CA ILE A 639 -35.06 27.62 -97.01
C ILE A 639 -36.32 27.33 -96.14
N SER A 640 -36.47 27.85 -94.91
CA SER A 640 -35.75 28.96 -94.24
C SER A 640 -35.40 28.68 -92.78
N GLU A 641 -34.33 29.32 -92.29
CA GLU A 641 -34.24 29.78 -90.90
C GLU A 641 -35.23 30.95 -90.68
N LEU A 642 -35.76 31.15 -89.47
CA LEU A 642 -35.57 32.40 -88.70
C LEU A 642 -36.29 32.35 -87.34
N ASP A 643 -35.47 32.46 -86.30
CA ASP A 643 -35.78 32.81 -84.91
C ASP A 643 -36.86 33.90 -84.69
N LYS A 644 -37.64 33.77 -83.60
CA LYS A 644 -37.91 34.93 -82.73
C LYS A 644 -38.35 34.57 -81.31
N ALA A 645 -37.61 35.11 -80.34
CA ALA A 645 -37.90 35.04 -78.92
C ALA A 645 -39.19 35.77 -78.49
N GLN A 646 -39.73 35.37 -77.32
CA GLN A 646 -40.61 36.20 -76.51
C GLN A 646 -40.16 36.20 -75.04
N LYS A 647 -39.78 37.38 -74.54
CA LYS A 647 -39.72 37.64 -73.09
C LYS A 647 -41.13 37.70 -72.52
N ASN A 648 -41.29 37.40 -71.24
CA ASN A 648 -41.74 38.39 -70.25
C ASN A 648 -41.53 37.88 -68.82
N GLU A 649 -41.43 38.84 -67.89
CA GLU A 649 -41.17 38.65 -66.46
C GLU A 649 -42.48 38.93 -65.64
N PRO A 650 -42.48 39.14 -64.30
CA PRO A 650 -43.51 38.61 -63.40
C PRO A 650 -44.69 39.58 -63.17
N VAL A 651 -45.63 39.23 -62.27
CA VAL A 651 -46.28 40.15 -61.29
C VAL A 651 -47.27 39.39 -60.37
N SER A 652 -47.64 40.03 -59.24
CA SER A 652 -48.60 39.60 -58.18
C SER A 652 -48.11 38.42 -57.34
N GLU A 653 -47.68 38.58 -56.08
CA GLU A 653 -48.16 39.41 -54.95
C GLU A 653 -49.60 39.16 -54.50
N THR A 654 -49.75 38.79 -53.23
CA THR A 654 -50.91 39.08 -52.38
C THR A 654 -50.37 39.31 -50.97
N LYS A 655 -50.71 40.45 -50.35
CA LYS A 655 -50.03 40.96 -49.16
C LYS A 655 -51.00 41.67 -48.21
N VAL A 656 -51.29 41.02 -47.08
CA VAL A 656 -51.88 41.61 -45.85
C VAL A 656 -51.26 40.79 -44.69
N ALA A 657 -50.19 41.22 -44.02
CA ALA A 657 -50.05 42.31 -43.02
C ALA A 657 -50.14 41.76 -41.56
N PRO A 658 -49.43 42.35 -40.59
CA PRO A 658 -48.62 41.54 -39.66
C PRO A 658 -48.95 41.70 -38.17
N ALA A 659 -48.17 41.03 -37.32
CA ALA A 659 -47.96 41.35 -35.91
C ALA A 659 -46.46 41.32 -35.58
N ASP A 660 -45.98 42.25 -34.76
CA ASP A 660 -44.54 42.46 -34.48
C ASP A 660 -43.99 41.56 -33.37
N SER A 661 -42.71 41.20 -33.48
CA SER A 661 -41.73 41.36 -32.38
C SER A 661 -40.29 41.29 -32.89
N THR A 662 -39.49 42.24 -32.40
CA THR A 662 -38.03 42.43 -32.52
C THR A 662 -37.20 41.16 -32.26
N SER A 663 -35.96 41.01 -32.75
CA SER A 663 -34.90 42.04 -32.83
C SER A 663 -33.82 41.84 -33.92
N GLU A 664 -33.15 42.96 -34.25
CA GLU A 664 -31.73 43.16 -34.62
C GLU A 664 -30.98 42.01 -35.35
N LEU A 665 -30.61 42.13 -36.63
CA LEU A 665 -29.63 43.04 -37.27
C LEU A 665 -28.16 42.62 -37.10
N GLU A 666 -27.59 41.99 -38.13
CA GLU A 666 -26.40 42.54 -38.77
C GLU A 666 -26.30 42.20 -40.27
N THR A 667 -25.30 42.75 -40.97
CA THR A 667 -25.27 42.80 -42.45
C THR A 667 -23.96 42.29 -43.04
N VAL A 668 -24.08 41.70 -44.24
CA VAL A 668 -22.97 41.16 -45.05
C VAL A 668 -21.81 42.14 -45.20
N ARG A 669 -20.59 41.74 -44.78
CA ARG A 669 -19.33 42.31 -45.28
C ARG A 669 -18.30 41.25 -45.66
N ARG A 670 -18.05 41.23 -46.97
CA ARG A 670 -16.79 40.98 -47.70
C ARG A 670 -15.65 40.28 -46.96
N ILE A 671 -15.17 39.22 -47.59
CA ILE A 671 -13.78 38.74 -47.52
C ILE A 671 -12.83 39.92 -47.79
N ASP A 672 -11.82 40.11 -46.94
CA ASP A 672 -10.66 40.96 -47.21
C ASP A 672 -9.37 40.24 -46.74
N ALA A 673 -8.30 40.34 -47.52
CA ALA A 673 -7.12 39.47 -47.42
C ALA A 673 -6.03 40.05 -46.49
N GLY A 674 -6.37 40.25 -45.22
CA GLY A 674 -5.48 40.86 -44.23
C GLY A 674 -4.44 39.90 -43.63
N LEU A 675 -3.28 39.71 -44.28
CA LEU A 675 -2.13 39.01 -43.67
C LEU A 675 -1.56 39.83 -42.50
N GLY A 676 -2.08 39.58 -41.30
CA GLY A 676 -1.93 40.48 -40.16
C GLY A 676 -0.48 40.72 -39.70
N PHE A 677 -0.08 42.00 -39.69
CA PHE A 677 1.20 42.56 -39.23
C PHE A 677 1.74 41.97 -37.91
N LYS A 678 0.85 41.53 -37.01
CA LYS A 678 1.19 40.78 -35.77
C LYS A 678 2.10 39.57 -36.02
N HIS A 679 1.88 38.81 -37.09
CA HIS A 679 2.68 37.61 -37.40
C HIS A 679 4.10 37.96 -37.85
N ALA A 680 4.26 39.06 -38.60
CA ALA A 680 5.59 39.57 -38.96
C ALA A 680 6.35 40.08 -37.73
N ILE A 681 5.67 40.74 -36.78
CA ILE A 681 6.26 41.15 -35.50
C ILE A 681 6.68 39.94 -34.67
N MET A 682 5.84 38.90 -34.57
CA MET A 682 6.17 37.65 -33.87
C MET A 682 7.41 36.97 -34.48
N ALA A 683 7.48 36.85 -35.80
CA ALA A 683 8.66 36.27 -36.48
C ALA A 683 9.94 37.08 -36.20
N MET A 684 9.85 38.41 -36.21
CA MET A 684 10.98 39.30 -35.87
C MET A 684 11.41 39.18 -34.39
N LEU A 685 10.46 39.03 -33.45
CA LEU A 685 10.76 38.83 -32.04
C LEU A 685 11.44 37.47 -31.78
N ILE A 686 10.97 36.39 -32.43
CA ILE A 686 11.58 35.06 -32.32
C ILE A 686 13.03 35.08 -32.85
N LEU A 687 13.27 35.76 -33.98
CA LEU A 687 14.62 35.98 -34.52
C LEU A 687 15.51 36.79 -33.57
N LEU A 688 14.96 37.84 -32.93
CA LEU A 688 15.70 38.66 -31.98
C LEU A 688 16.12 37.86 -30.73
N ILE A 689 15.19 37.05 -30.18
CA ILE A 689 15.46 36.18 -29.03
C ILE A 689 16.51 35.13 -29.39
N SER A 690 16.40 34.50 -30.56
CA SER A 690 17.39 33.52 -31.05
C SER A 690 18.79 34.14 -31.21
N ALA A 691 18.87 35.39 -31.70
CA ALA A 691 20.13 36.12 -31.79
C ALA A 691 20.73 36.44 -30.41
N ILE A 692 19.90 36.84 -29.43
CA ILE A 692 20.36 37.11 -28.05
C ILE A 692 20.93 35.85 -27.40
N VAL A 693 20.26 34.70 -27.55
CA VAL A 693 20.75 33.40 -27.04
C VAL A 693 22.06 32.98 -27.72
N TYR A 694 22.24 33.27 -29.02
CA TYR A 694 23.49 33.00 -29.73
C TYR A 694 24.65 33.91 -29.30
N PHE A 695 24.38 35.17 -28.98
CA PHE A 695 25.41 36.13 -28.53
C PHE A 695 25.75 36.04 -27.04
N PHE A 696 24.89 35.44 -26.20
CA PHE A 696 25.12 35.24 -24.77
C PHE A 696 24.98 33.77 -24.34
N PRO A 697 25.88 32.87 -24.79
CA PRO A 697 25.96 31.52 -24.22
C PRO A 697 26.35 31.61 -22.72
N PRO A 698 25.67 30.88 -21.81
CA PRO A 698 25.93 30.97 -20.38
C PRO A 698 27.34 30.46 -20.05
N GLN A 699 28.08 31.25 -19.27
CA GLN A 699 29.40 30.84 -18.77
C GLN A 699 29.26 29.64 -17.83
N LYS A 700 30.05 28.59 -18.07
CA LYS A 700 30.18 27.47 -17.14
C LYS A 700 30.94 27.94 -15.90
N LEU A 701 30.28 27.99 -14.76
CA LEU A 701 30.94 28.08 -13.46
C LEU A 701 31.48 26.67 -13.11
N PRO A 702 32.74 26.54 -12.64
CA PRO A 702 33.33 25.24 -12.36
C PRO A 702 32.85 24.67 -11.02
N LEU A 703 32.80 23.34 -10.96
CA LEU A 703 32.99 22.52 -9.76
C LEU A 703 34.22 21.63 -10.02
#